data_AF-T1J4N2-F1
#
_entry.id   AF-T1J4N2-F1
#
_cell.length_a   1.000
_cell.length_b   1.000
_cell.length_c   1.000
_cell.angle_alpha   90.00
_cell.angle_beta   90.00
_cell.angle_gamma   90.00
#
_symmetry.space_group_name_H-M   'P 1'
#
loop_
_entity.id
_entity.type
_entity.pdbx_description
1 polymer ?
#
loop_
_entity_poly.entity_id
_entity_poly.type
_entity_poly.pdbx_seq_one_letter_code
_entity_poly.pdbx_strand_id
1 'polypeptide(L)'
;MFLSFNVNRQMLNQALNQTVNDWRANMKNPFVILNSVVLRQHNKFRSLTNMALTKPPNILVYCKPADFIDVKKTILKVVNSDRYVVYHLQDSKILDGNIWADNVELLIVKKTKMETKIATQFLKYYENGGKVFSIDSAYFHRYFLDMNMRHVMNSIENEKPIKKLKKMYYKGQKVKLMCMQPQFVWNLEEDFEALVVDKLEKPLIFKKKFQETGGCFVSSLVDLEYDVERKIIPEEYYHDLKYFDESRLKILREILTGSLRIDCSPVQTLPLTPCYLVGDKPEINYFLQEIASKLKKNKLQLNLLTLVFHEKEKPNDSITSDHLPVIFNCDQLDEFSVDKYLSHLKSKQLTDHPRVIAVAKRQTKGKGRSGNDWLSPDGCAMFSVPLVFNLKSKLGKHPTWLQHLAALAMVEAVLKTPKYEARDKWDLDVRIKWPNDIYVGQTKMKIGGVVVTCTLIKDTFHCVIGCGFNVNNSVPTTCLNDLILRRNLTDPENFSLDPMTVEEVIAKVVSRLDELVWLFQSSGYESVVELYCRRWMHGGAEVSLQDGRKVQILGLDSNGFLTVLDNADDAFSTSNRGDVKSDSYRFLRTTYDRKNNNKNKEKVYETGVVNNDVFQAVLNHCFDDIEKFCARLQHVANAAQQLQIHRRNSHEKRKNKNVDFSFLALRATPPSEAEFIDIFQKLKLALNLIAKLKFRLRDPKAHHLVQYLLTPFILLAKVSKDKYYSTTMSSRAVAPLLTKDGIQMLTECLSKPEFELWSSMGLSWTATKDEWPGYVAPFYPIFYNGWAPDFPNIFTSTPVAPIRRRKEIADSL
;
A
#
# COMPACT_ATOMS: atom_id res chain seq x y z
N MET A 1 -46.19 40.62 26.85
CA MET A 1 -45.66 41.64 25.92
C MET A 1 -45.61 41.06 24.53
N PHE A 2 -46.71 41.22 23.80
CA PHE A 2 -46.76 41.16 22.34
C PHE A 2 -46.20 42.48 21.79
N LEU A 3 -45.31 42.46 20.79
CA LEU A 3 -44.96 43.54 19.84
C LEU A 3 -44.07 42.91 18.74
N SER A 4 -44.64 42.56 17.58
CA SER A 4 -44.59 43.30 16.30
C SER A 4 -43.24 43.30 15.59
N PHE A 5 -43.17 42.68 14.40
CA PHE A 5 -42.62 43.31 13.20
C PHE A 5 -43.23 42.70 11.94
N ASN A 6 -44.20 43.44 11.37
CA ASN A 6 -44.67 43.31 10.00
C ASN A 6 -43.51 43.67 9.05
N VAL A 7 -43.02 42.71 8.26
CA VAL A 7 -42.23 43.02 7.06
C VAL A 7 -43.16 42.99 5.86
N ASN A 8 -43.10 44.08 5.10
CA ASN A 8 -44.10 44.58 4.18
C ASN A 8 -44.31 43.67 2.94
N ARG A 9 -45.50 43.06 2.83
CA ARG A 9 -45.92 42.12 1.77
C ARG A 9 -45.81 42.71 0.34
N GLN A 10 -45.79 44.04 0.21
CA GLN A 10 -45.59 44.74 -1.06
C GLN A 10 -44.15 44.64 -1.60
N MET A 11 -43.12 44.68 -0.73
CA MET A 11 -41.73 44.54 -1.17
C MET A 11 -41.43 43.13 -1.67
N LEU A 12 -42.04 42.11 -1.05
CA LEU A 12 -41.89 40.71 -1.47
C LEU A 12 -42.51 40.47 -2.86
N ASN A 13 -43.67 41.07 -3.13
CA ASN A 13 -44.34 40.96 -4.43
C ASN A 13 -43.64 41.76 -5.54
N GLN A 14 -43.01 42.89 -5.23
CA GLN A 14 -42.16 43.60 -6.20
C GLN A 14 -40.89 42.81 -6.53
N ALA A 15 -40.22 42.22 -5.53
CA ALA A 15 -39.04 41.38 -5.76
C ALA A 15 -39.36 40.12 -6.59
N LEU A 16 -40.49 39.47 -6.33
CA LEU A 16 -40.97 38.32 -7.10
C LEU A 16 -41.32 38.69 -8.55
N ASN A 17 -42.00 39.82 -8.77
CA ASN A 17 -42.35 40.27 -10.13
C ASN A 17 -41.13 40.75 -10.92
N GLN A 18 -40.14 41.37 -10.27
CA GLN A 18 -38.85 41.72 -10.90
C GLN A 18 -38.12 40.46 -11.37
N THR A 19 -38.04 39.44 -10.51
CA THR A 19 -37.39 38.15 -10.80
C THR A 19 -38.10 37.40 -11.93
N VAL A 20 -39.43 37.41 -11.98
CA VAL A 20 -40.22 36.78 -13.04
C VAL A 20 -40.10 37.53 -14.37
N ASN A 21 -39.97 38.85 -14.35
CA ASN A 21 -39.75 39.66 -15.56
C ASN A 21 -38.31 39.52 -16.09
N ASP A 22 -37.31 39.43 -15.22
CA ASP A 22 -35.92 39.11 -15.57
C ASP A 22 -35.79 37.68 -16.14
N TRP A 23 -36.60 36.74 -15.64
CA TRP A 23 -36.70 35.38 -16.16
C TRP A 23 -37.35 35.33 -17.55
N ARG A 24 -38.37 36.16 -17.80
CA ARG A 24 -39.02 36.30 -19.12
C ARG A 24 -38.16 37.02 -20.15
N ALA A 25 -37.39 38.02 -19.75
CA ALA A 25 -36.48 38.76 -20.63
C ALA A 25 -35.31 37.87 -21.15
N ASN A 26 -34.88 36.89 -20.34
CA ASN A 26 -33.82 35.94 -20.68
C ASN A 26 -34.28 34.74 -21.54
N MET A 27 -35.57 34.61 -21.85
CA MET A 27 -36.14 33.52 -22.67
C MET A 27 -36.33 33.87 -24.16
N LYS A 28 -35.61 34.85 -24.71
CA LYS A 28 -35.52 35.01 -26.17
C LYS A 28 -34.55 33.99 -26.76
N ASN A 29 -35.06 32.75 -26.93
CA ASN A 29 -34.74 31.77 -28.00
C ASN A 29 -34.74 30.31 -27.46
N PRO A 30 -35.91 29.64 -27.42
CA PRO A 30 -36.05 28.25 -26.95
C PRO A 30 -35.21 27.22 -27.75
N PHE A 31 -34.81 27.54 -28.97
CA PHE A 31 -34.05 26.64 -29.85
C PHE A 31 -32.56 26.54 -29.50
N VAL A 32 -31.97 27.55 -28.82
CA VAL A 32 -30.54 27.53 -28.45
C VAL A 32 -30.31 26.73 -27.17
N ILE A 33 -31.28 26.69 -26.26
CA ILE A 33 -31.21 25.87 -25.04
C ILE A 33 -31.54 24.41 -25.35
N LEU A 34 -32.49 24.11 -26.25
CA LEU A 34 -32.69 22.74 -26.70
C LEU A 34 -31.48 22.19 -27.43
N ASN A 35 -30.83 22.95 -28.33
CA ASN A 35 -29.61 22.45 -28.98
C ASN A 35 -28.43 22.34 -28.02
N SER A 36 -28.27 23.21 -27.02
CA SER A 36 -27.17 23.09 -26.04
C SER A 36 -27.44 22.05 -24.95
N VAL A 37 -28.69 21.77 -24.60
CA VAL A 37 -29.09 20.67 -23.69
C VAL A 37 -29.12 19.35 -24.44
N VAL A 38 -29.58 19.30 -25.69
CA VAL A 38 -29.49 18.12 -26.55
C VAL A 38 -28.04 17.87 -26.92
N LEU A 39 -27.19 18.84 -27.28
CA LEU A 39 -25.74 18.64 -27.48
C LEU A 39 -25.02 18.30 -26.16
N ARG A 40 -25.41 18.85 -25.00
CA ARG A 40 -24.87 18.42 -23.70
C ARG A 40 -25.34 17.03 -23.34
N GLN A 41 -26.57 16.65 -23.62
CA GLN A 41 -27.07 15.29 -23.39
C GLN A 41 -26.50 14.32 -24.41
N HIS A 42 -26.25 14.71 -25.67
CA HIS A 42 -25.60 13.91 -26.71
C HIS A 42 -24.09 13.80 -26.46
N ASN A 43 -23.43 14.85 -25.96
CA ASN A 43 -22.02 14.83 -25.54
C ASN A 43 -21.86 14.11 -24.19
N LYS A 44 -22.83 14.18 -23.28
CA LYS A 44 -22.87 13.38 -22.05
C LYS A 44 -23.22 11.93 -22.38
N PHE A 45 -24.11 11.66 -23.35
CA PHE A 45 -24.35 10.32 -23.91
C PHE A 45 -23.10 9.77 -24.59
N ARG A 46 -22.44 10.55 -25.47
CA ARG A 46 -21.14 10.18 -26.08
C ARG A 46 -20.03 10.03 -25.04
N SER A 47 -20.01 10.82 -23.98
CA SER A 47 -19.06 10.73 -22.86
C SER A 47 -19.34 9.54 -21.95
N LEU A 48 -20.59 9.13 -21.79
CA LEU A 48 -21.02 7.99 -20.98
C LEU A 48 -20.87 6.67 -21.75
N THR A 49 -21.11 6.67 -23.07
CA THR A 49 -20.77 5.53 -23.94
C THR A 49 -19.26 5.41 -24.16
N ASN A 50 -18.50 6.51 -24.08
CA ASN A 50 -17.04 6.55 -24.02
C ASN A 50 -16.46 6.57 -22.59
N MET A 51 -17.21 6.19 -21.54
CA MET A 51 -16.59 5.94 -20.22
C MET A 51 -15.62 4.76 -20.37
N ALA A 52 -14.36 5.07 -20.67
CA ALA A 52 -13.27 4.12 -20.57
C ALA A 52 -13.25 3.64 -19.13
N LEU A 53 -13.30 2.33 -18.92
CA LEU A 53 -13.03 1.77 -17.61
C LEU A 53 -11.56 2.07 -17.32
N THR A 54 -11.30 2.93 -16.34
CA THR A 54 -9.96 3.40 -16.03
C THR A 54 -9.46 2.84 -14.69
N LYS A 55 -8.16 2.58 -14.64
CA LYS A 55 -7.41 2.45 -13.38
C LYS A 55 -7.12 3.87 -12.89
N PRO A 56 -6.83 4.05 -11.58
CA PRO A 56 -6.24 5.29 -11.11
C PRO A 56 -4.95 5.55 -11.89
N PRO A 57 -4.77 6.75 -12.47
CA PRO A 57 -3.54 7.09 -13.17
C PRO A 57 -2.31 6.94 -12.26
N ASN A 58 -1.24 6.35 -12.78
CA ASN A 58 -0.01 6.14 -12.04
C ASN A 58 0.96 7.32 -12.20
N ILE A 59 1.59 7.70 -11.09
CA ILE A 59 2.84 8.47 -11.12
C ILE A 59 3.96 7.48 -10.85
N LEU A 60 4.79 7.23 -11.85
CA LEU A 60 5.92 6.33 -11.74
C LEU A 60 7.18 7.11 -11.41
N VAL A 61 7.93 6.65 -10.42
CA VAL A 61 9.20 7.27 -10.00
C VAL A 61 10.34 6.32 -10.29
N TYR A 62 11.18 6.67 -11.26
CA TYR A 62 12.41 5.98 -11.58
C TYR A 62 13.60 6.63 -10.87
N CYS A 63 14.03 6.01 -9.78
CA CYS A 63 15.13 6.50 -8.94
C CYS A 63 15.82 5.35 -8.20
N LYS A 64 16.89 5.64 -7.45
CA LYS A 64 17.48 4.64 -6.54
C LYS A 64 16.47 4.29 -5.43
N PRO A 65 16.41 3.04 -4.96
CA PRO A 65 15.46 2.64 -3.90
C PRO A 65 15.52 3.53 -2.64
N ALA A 66 16.71 4.00 -2.26
CA ALA A 66 16.89 4.90 -1.12
C ALA A 66 16.22 6.27 -1.30
N ASP A 67 16.14 6.77 -2.53
CA ASP A 67 15.57 8.10 -2.83
C ASP A 67 14.04 8.05 -2.98
N PHE A 68 13.47 6.88 -3.27
CA PHE A 68 12.06 6.74 -3.62
C PHE A 68 11.11 7.28 -2.55
N ILE A 69 11.41 7.00 -1.28
CA ILE A 69 10.53 7.40 -0.17
C ILE A 69 10.45 8.93 -0.08
N ASP A 70 11.57 9.63 -0.25
CA ASP A 70 11.64 11.08 -0.15
C ASP A 70 10.90 11.74 -1.34
N VAL A 71 11.10 11.20 -2.55
CA VAL A 71 10.34 11.64 -3.74
C VAL A 71 8.84 11.39 -3.54
N LYS A 72 8.44 10.17 -3.15
CA LYS A 72 7.03 9.81 -2.93
C LYS A 72 6.38 10.73 -1.89
N LYS A 73 7.03 10.94 -0.74
CA LYS A 73 6.52 11.82 0.33
C LYS A 73 6.32 13.24 -0.18
N THR A 74 7.27 13.78 -0.92
CA THR A 74 7.16 15.16 -1.45
C THR A 74 6.07 15.28 -2.52
N ILE A 75 5.97 14.31 -3.43
CA ILE A 75 4.93 14.31 -4.47
C ILE A 75 3.54 14.22 -3.85
N LEU A 76 3.35 13.36 -2.84
CA LEU A 76 2.08 13.25 -2.12
C LEU A 76 1.67 14.51 -1.33
N LYS A 77 2.60 15.44 -1.04
CA LYS A 77 2.28 16.76 -0.46
C LYS A 77 1.66 17.72 -1.49
N VAL A 78 1.87 17.48 -2.79
CA VAL A 78 1.46 18.41 -3.86
C VAL A 78 0.36 17.87 -4.75
N VAL A 79 0.35 16.58 -5.10
CA VAL A 79 -0.65 15.99 -5.99
C VAL A 79 -1.93 15.58 -5.24
N ASN A 80 -3.04 15.48 -5.95
CA ASN A 80 -4.27 14.91 -5.40
C ASN A 80 -4.08 13.39 -5.15
N SER A 81 -3.88 13.00 -3.89
CA SER A 81 -3.64 11.60 -3.51
C SER A 81 -4.87 10.70 -3.63
N ASP A 82 -6.06 11.28 -3.77
CA ASP A 82 -7.29 10.52 -4.04
C ASP A 82 -7.41 10.17 -5.53
N ARG A 83 -6.55 10.73 -6.39
CA ARG A 83 -6.57 10.51 -7.83
C ARG A 83 -5.43 9.63 -8.35
N TYR A 84 -4.24 9.78 -7.78
CA TYR A 84 -3.02 9.18 -8.30
C TYR A 84 -2.41 8.17 -7.34
N VAL A 85 -1.82 7.10 -7.90
CA VAL A 85 -0.99 6.17 -7.13
C VAL A 85 0.48 6.34 -7.51
N VAL A 86 1.35 6.46 -6.51
CA VAL A 86 2.78 6.68 -6.70
C VAL A 86 3.57 5.38 -6.48
N TYR A 87 4.19 4.87 -7.56
CA TYR A 87 4.96 3.62 -7.55
C TYR A 87 6.43 3.83 -7.89
N HIS A 88 7.29 2.96 -7.35
CA HIS A 88 8.69 2.88 -7.73
C HIS A 88 8.82 2.07 -9.02
N LEU A 89 9.44 2.63 -10.04
CA LEU A 89 9.70 1.94 -11.30
C LEU A 89 11.10 1.33 -11.29
N GLN A 90 11.17 0.01 -11.43
CA GLN A 90 12.40 -0.77 -11.42
C GLN A 90 12.87 -1.11 -12.84
N ASP A 91 14.18 -1.26 -13.02
CA ASP A 91 14.82 -1.56 -14.31
C ASP A 91 14.21 -2.81 -14.99
N SER A 92 13.94 -3.88 -14.23
CA SER A 92 13.31 -5.12 -14.74
C SER A 92 11.96 -4.88 -15.40
N LYS A 93 11.10 -4.05 -14.79
CA LYS A 93 9.76 -3.73 -15.32
C LYS A 93 9.80 -2.93 -16.62
N ILE A 94 10.88 -2.20 -16.87
CA ILE A 94 11.07 -1.43 -18.11
C ILE A 94 11.54 -2.34 -19.23
N LEU A 95 12.40 -3.31 -18.90
CA LEU A 95 13.06 -4.19 -19.87
C LEU A 95 12.23 -5.41 -20.24
N ASP A 96 11.34 -5.89 -19.35
CA ASP A 96 10.53 -7.11 -19.53
C ASP A 96 9.32 -6.93 -20.49
N GLY A 97 9.10 -5.74 -21.03
CA GLY A 97 8.04 -5.43 -22.01
C GLY A 97 7.41 -4.06 -21.79
N ASN A 98 6.99 -3.38 -22.86
CA ASN A 98 6.51 -1.98 -22.89
C ASN A 98 5.23 -1.68 -22.05
N ILE A 99 4.79 -2.56 -21.16
CA ILE A 99 3.54 -2.44 -20.38
C ILE A 99 3.64 -1.38 -19.29
N TRP A 100 4.86 -1.00 -18.88
CA TRP A 100 5.06 -0.03 -17.79
C TRP A 100 4.50 1.35 -18.11
N ALA A 101 4.40 1.72 -19.39
CA ALA A 101 3.89 3.03 -19.83
C ALA A 101 2.35 3.11 -19.82
N ASP A 102 1.67 1.96 -19.80
CA ASP A 102 0.22 1.92 -19.78
C ASP A 102 -0.31 2.50 -18.47
N ASN A 103 -1.29 3.42 -18.57
CA ASN A 103 -1.90 4.09 -17.42
C ASN A 103 -0.94 5.00 -16.61
N VAL A 104 0.20 5.40 -17.18
CA VAL A 104 1.13 6.37 -16.57
C VAL A 104 0.73 7.78 -16.94
N GLU A 105 0.38 8.58 -15.94
CA GLU A 105 0.10 10.00 -16.09
C GLU A 105 1.37 10.85 -15.99
N LEU A 106 2.34 10.43 -15.18
CA LEU A 106 3.60 11.14 -15.03
C LEU A 106 4.73 10.16 -14.75
N LEU A 107 5.81 10.27 -15.51
CA LEU A 107 7.09 9.63 -15.22
C LEU A 107 8.03 10.64 -14.55
N ILE A 108 8.46 10.37 -13.33
CA ILE A 108 9.46 11.14 -12.60
C ILE A 108 10.81 10.40 -12.68
N VAL A 109 11.86 11.09 -13.11
CA VAL A 109 13.20 10.51 -13.28
C VAL A 109 14.19 11.21 -12.36
N LYS A 110 14.80 10.47 -11.41
CA LYS A 110 15.89 10.93 -10.53
C LYS A 110 17.00 9.87 -10.50
N LYS A 111 17.86 9.82 -11.52
CA LYS A 111 18.97 8.84 -11.58
C LYS A 111 20.18 9.43 -12.30
N THR A 112 21.32 9.49 -11.60
CA THR A 112 22.55 10.05 -12.16
C THR A 112 23.17 9.21 -13.27
N LYS A 113 22.91 7.91 -13.36
CA LYS A 113 23.37 7.04 -14.47
C LYS A 113 22.23 6.12 -14.88
N MET A 114 22.02 5.99 -16.18
CA MET A 114 20.92 5.21 -16.75
C MET A 114 21.42 4.45 -17.97
N GLU A 115 21.01 3.19 -18.09
CA GLU A 115 21.29 2.40 -19.29
C GLU A 115 20.60 2.99 -20.52
N THR A 116 21.28 2.97 -21.66
CA THR A 116 20.76 3.48 -22.95
C THR A 116 19.43 2.84 -23.32
N LYS A 117 19.24 1.54 -23.07
CA LYS A 117 17.98 0.85 -23.35
C LYS A 117 16.80 1.44 -22.59
N ILE A 118 17.00 1.79 -21.32
CA ILE A 118 15.97 2.42 -20.48
C ILE A 118 15.70 3.85 -20.93
N ALA A 119 16.76 4.62 -21.22
CA ALA A 119 16.62 5.99 -21.71
C ALA A 119 15.81 6.06 -23.01
N THR A 120 16.05 5.13 -23.95
CA THR A 120 15.26 5.00 -25.19
C THR A 120 13.78 4.72 -24.92
N GLN A 121 13.44 3.93 -23.89
CA GLN A 121 12.04 3.68 -23.55
C GLN A 121 11.35 4.93 -23.00
N PHE A 122 12.05 5.74 -22.21
CA PHE A 122 11.50 7.00 -21.70
C PHE A 122 11.34 8.04 -22.79
N LEU A 123 12.26 8.08 -23.76
CA LEU A 123 12.14 8.92 -24.94
C LEU A 123 10.92 8.51 -25.77
N LYS A 124 10.73 7.22 -26.04
CA LYS A 124 9.53 6.71 -26.73
C LYS A 124 8.24 7.07 -25.99
N TYR A 125 8.23 6.98 -24.65
CA TYR A 125 7.06 7.39 -23.87
C TYR A 125 6.75 8.88 -24.06
N TYR A 126 7.76 9.75 -24.00
CA TYR A 126 7.61 11.18 -24.27
C TYR A 126 7.15 11.47 -25.70
N GLU A 127 7.80 10.87 -26.70
CA GLU A 127 7.45 11.02 -28.12
C GLU A 127 6.02 10.55 -28.42
N ASN A 128 5.48 9.59 -27.65
CA ASN A 128 4.09 9.13 -27.74
C ASN A 128 3.08 9.98 -26.91
N GLY A 129 3.45 11.20 -26.52
CA GLY A 129 2.55 12.11 -25.79
C GLY A 129 2.68 12.04 -24.26
N GLY A 130 3.61 11.24 -23.74
CA GLY A 130 3.87 11.07 -22.32
C GLY A 130 4.41 12.33 -21.64
N LYS A 131 4.26 12.36 -20.31
CA LYS A 131 4.70 13.46 -19.45
C LYS A 131 5.88 13.01 -18.61
N VAL A 132 7.02 13.68 -18.76
CA VAL A 132 8.26 13.31 -18.09
C VAL A 132 8.76 14.50 -17.25
N PHE A 133 8.98 14.27 -15.97
CA PHE A 133 9.58 15.23 -15.05
C PHE A 133 10.92 14.71 -14.55
N SER A 134 12.00 15.28 -15.05
CA SER A 134 13.35 14.91 -14.64
C SER A 134 13.84 15.82 -13.53
N ILE A 135 14.26 15.23 -12.42
CA ILE A 135 14.75 15.95 -11.25
C ILE A 135 16.16 15.50 -10.94
N ASP A 136 17.11 16.45 -10.90
CA ASP A 136 18.49 16.20 -10.48
C ASP A 136 19.16 15.03 -11.23
N SER A 137 18.95 14.96 -12.55
CA SER A 137 19.31 13.81 -13.38
C SER A 137 20.18 14.21 -14.57
N ALA A 138 21.40 14.70 -14.29
CA ALA A 138 22.34 15.24 -15.27
C ALA A 138 22.50 14.37 -16.56
N TYR A 139 22.59 13.04 -16.40
CA TYR A 139 22.72 12.12 -17.54
C TYR A 139 21.43 11.95 -18.35
N PHE A 140 20.26 12.00 -17.72
CA PHE A 140 19.01 11.89 -18.45
C PHE A 140 18.74 13.17 -19.25
N HIS A 141 19.11 14.33 -18.70
CA HIS A 141 19.12 15.60 -19.43
C HIS A 141 20.02 15.53 -20.68
N ARG A 142 21.21 14.91 -20.57
CA ARG A 142 22.13 14.67 -21.70
C ARG A 142 21.50 13.87 -22.84
N TYR A 143 20.66 12.89 -22.53
CA TYR A 143 20.02 12.05 -23.55
C TYR A 143 18.88 12.75 -24.31
N PHE A 144 18.18 13.67 -23.63
CA PHE A 144 17.04 14.40 -24.20
C PHE A 144 17.43 15.69 -24.95
N LEU A 145 18.57 16.29 -24.59
CA LEU A 145 19.02 17.58 -25.14
C LEU A 145 19.96 17.46 -26.34
N ASP A 146 20.56 16.30 -26.59
CA ASP A 146 21.74 16.25 -27.44
C ASP A 146 21.88 14.93 -28.25
N MET A 147 21.41 14.94 -29.50
CA MET A 147 21.75 13.89 -30.48
C MET A 147 23.11 14.14 -31.19
N ASN A 148 23.71 15.33 -31.09
CA ASN A 148 24.82 15.75 -31.97
C ASN A 148 26.15 16.16 -31.28
N MET A 149 26.24 16.33 -29.96
CA MET A 149 27.47 16.73 -29.25
C MET A 149 28.06 15.61 -28.39
N ARG A 150 28.28 14.44 -29.00
CA ARG A 150 28.94 13.29 -28.35
C ARG A 150 30.42 13.51 -28.01
N HIS A 151 31.08 14.57 -28.51
CA HIS A 151 32.55 14.71 -28.47
C HIS A 151 33.15 15.65 -27.41
N VAL A 152 32.36 16.41 -26.65
CA VAL A 152 32.92 17.42 -25.71
C VAL A 152 33.26 16.85 -24.31
N MET A 153 32.97 15.59 -24.00
CA MET A 153 32.63 15.21 -22.61
C MET A 153 33.39 14.01 -22.02
N ASN A 154 34.63 13.73 -22.44
CA ASN A 154 35.48 12.70 -21.80
C ASN A 154 36.19 13.17 -20.51
N SER A 155 36.00 14.42 -20.07
CA SER A 155 36.82 15.03 -19.00
C SER A 155 36.15 15.13 -17.62
N ILE A 156 34.89 14.70 -17.42
CA ILE A 156 34.08 15.06 -16.23
C ILE A 156 33.73 13.87 -15.33
N GLU A 157 34.12 12.63 -15.66
CA GLU A 157 33.74 11.45 -14.85
C GLU A 157 34.29 11.42 -13.40
N ASN A 158 35.20 12.34 -13.03
CA ASN A 158 35.95 12.27 -11.77
C ASN A 158 35.61 13.33 -10.70
N GLU A 159 34.64 14.23 -10.88
CA GLU A 159 34.31 15.25 -9.87
C GLU A 159 32.97 15.00 -9.16
N LYS A 160 32.98 14.99 -7.81
CA LYS A 160 31.76 14.93 -6.99
C LYS A 160 30.96 16.23 -7.14
N PRO A 161 29.67 16.18 -7.51
CA PRO A 161 28.86 17.40 -7.65
C PRO A 161 28.65 18.09 -6.29
N ILE A 162 28.88 19.40 -6.25
CA ILE A 162 28.74 20.22 -5.03
C ILE A 162 27.31 20.77 -4.96
N LYS A 163 26.55 20.43 -3.91
CA LYS A 163 25.23 21.02 -3.61
C LYS A 163 25.42 22.38 -2.92
N LYS A 164 24.84 23.45 -3.48
CA LYS A 164 24.86 24.80 -2.87
C LYS A 164 23.48 25.45 -2.94
N LEU A 165 23.09 26.13 -1.87
CA LEU A 165 21.89 26.96 -1.88
C LEU A 165 22.11 28.18 -2.78
N LYS A 166 21.26 28.37 -3.79
CA LYS A 166 21.35 29.50 -4.72
C LYS A 166 20.10 30.37 -4.66
N LYS A 167 20.31 31.69 -4.78
CA LYS A 167 19.25 32.67 -5.06
C LYS A 167 18.86 32.54 -6.54
N MET A 168 17.58 32.40 -6.80
CA MET A 168 16.97 32.20 -8.13
C MET A 168 15.77 33.12 -8.30
N TYR A 169 15.23 33.17 -9.52
CA TYR A 169 14.03 33.90 -9.84
C TYR A 169 12.98 32.98 -10.46
N TYR A 170 11.77 33.04 -9.93
CA TYR A 170 10.60 32.37 -10.47
C TYR A 170 9.51 33.41 -10.72
N LYS A 171 9.10 33.59 -11.98
CA LYS A 171 8.14 34.63 -12.40
C LYS A 171 8.47 36.03 -11.84
N GLY A 172 9.76 36.39 -11.84
CA GLY A 172 10.26 37.66 -11.30
C GLY A 172 10.40 37.73 -9.77
N GLN A 173 9.92 36.75 -9.00
CA GLN A 173 10.07 36.71 -7.54
C GLN A 173 11.38 36.02 -7.14
N LYS A 174 12.09 36.62 -6.17
CA LYS A 174 13.31 36.05 -5.59
C LYS A 174 12.96 34.87 -4.70
N VAL A 175 13.52 33.70 -5.01
CA VAL A 175 13.42 32.47 -4.20
C VAL A 175 14.82 31.92 -3.94
N LYS A 176 15.04 31.22 -2.82
CA LYS A 176 16.26 30.42 -2.63
C LYS A 176 15.89 28.95 -2.72
N LEU A 177 16.54 28.20 -3.60
CA LEU A 177 16.33 26.76 -3.74
C LEU A 177 17.70 26.05 -3.71
N MET A 178 17.70 24.79 -3.26
CA MET A 178 18.89 23.96 -3.29
C MET A 178 19.22 23.58 -4.73
N CYS A 179 20.37 24.02 -5.20
CA CYS A 179 20.84 23.76 -6.56
C CYS A 179 22.07 22.86 -6.49
N MET A 180 22.09 21.81 -7.29
CA MET A 180 23.35 21.20 -7.66
C MET A 180 24.09 22.22 -8.49
N GLN A 181 25.32 22.60 -8.10
CA GLN A 181 26.11 23.52 -8.88
C GLN A 181 26.18 22.94 -10.29
N PRO A 182 25.54 23.56 -11.30
CA PRO A 182 25.54 22.96 -12.61
C PRO A 182 26.97 23.09 -13.10
N GLN A 183 27.64 21.97 -13.33
CA GLN A 183 28.91 21.93 -14.06
C GLN A 183 28.72 22.39 -15.52
N PHE A 184 27.48 22.69 -15.91
CA PHE A 184 27.06 23.04 -17.25
C PHE A 184 26.33 24.39 -17.27
N VAL A 185 26.71 25.24 -18.22
CA VAL A 185 25.90 26.38 -18.66
C VAL A 185 25.19 25.90 -19.91
N TRP A 186 23.86 25.81 -19.87
CA TRP A 186 23.09 25.43 -21.05
C TRP A 186 22.92 26.65 -21.96
N ASN A 187 23.39 26.52 -23.20
CA ASN A 187 22.83 27.30 -24.30
C ASN A 187 21.65 26.49 -24.81
N LEU A 188 20.45 26.79 -24.33
CA LEU A 188 19.23 26.16 -24.85
C LEU A 188 18.96 26.72 -26.25
N GLU A 189 18.50 25.86 -27.15
CA GLU A 189 17.96 26.25 -28.46
C GLU A 189 16.65 27.05 -28.28
N GLU A 190 16.19 27.73 -29.33
CA GLU A 190 15.00 28.61 -29.28
C GLU A 190 13.69 27.90 -28.90
N ASP A 191 13.65 26.56 -28.92
CA ASP A 191 12.44 25.77 -28.71
C ASP A 191 12.15 25.37 -27.25
N PHE A 192 12.97 25.82 -26.30
CA PHE A 192 12.77 25.57 -24.87
C PHE A 192 12.14 26.77 -24.16
N GLU A 193 11.20 26.50 -23.23
CA GLU A 193 10.66 27.53 -22.34
C GLU A 193 11.31 27.43 -20.95
N ALA A 194 12.01 28.49 -20.53
CA ALA A 194 12.57 28.61 -19.19
C ALA A 194 11.48 28.90 -18.15
N LEU A 195 11.40 28.07 -17.11
CA LEU A 195 10.44 28.20 -16.01
C LEU A 195 11.06 28.84 -14.76
N VAL A 196 12.31 28.51 -14.45
CA VAL A 196 13.10 29.10 -13.36
C VAL A 196 14.47 29.45 -13.90
N VAL A 197 14.96 30.65 -13.59
CA VAL A 197 16.26 31.14 -14.03
C VAL A 197 17.15 31.55 -12.87
N ASP A 198 18.46 31.59 -13.10
CA ASP A 198 19.43 32.16 -12.18
C ASP A 198 19.53 33.70 -12.31
N LYS A 199 20.50 34.31 -11.62
CA LYS A 199 20.72 35.77 -11.67
C LYS A 199 21.20 36.29 -13.03
N LEU A 200 21.73 35.42 -13.88
CA LEU A 200 22.22 35.73 -15.22
C LEU A 200 21.22 35.29 -16.29
N GLU A 201 19.95 35.10 -15.91
CA GLU A 201 18.86 34.62 -16.76
C GLU A 201 19.07 33.22 -17.36
N LYS A 202 20.00 32.44 -16.81
CA LYS A 202 20.25 31.08 -17.28
C LYS A 202 19.17 30.12 -16.77
N PRO A 203 18.60 29.27 -17.64
CA PRO A 203 17.53 28.35 -17.27
C PRO A 203 18.03 27.25 -16.32
N LEU A 204 17.38 27.14 -15.17
CA LEU A 204 17.59 26.09 -14.15
C LEU A 204 16.47 25.04 -14.15
N ILE A 205 15.26 25.48 -14.51
CA ILE A 205 14.13 24.61 -14.82
C ILE A 205 13.60 25.05 -16.16
N PHE A 206 13.39 24.11 -17.07
CA PHE A 206 12.88 24.38 -18.41
C PHE A 206 11.92 23.29 -18.85
N LYS A 207 11.09 23.61 -19.84
CA LYS A 207 10.19 22.65 -20.47
C LYS A 207 10.35 22.62 -21.98
N LYS A 208 10.11 21.44 -22.55
CA LYS A 208 10.04 21.18 -23.99
C LYS A 208 8.79 20.37 -24.30
N LYS A 209 8.15 20.68 -25.43
CA LYS A 209 7.04 19.89 -25.95
C LYS A 209 7.45 19.18 -27.22
N PHE A 210 7.01 17.94 -27.38
CA PHE A 210 7.12 17.24 -28.64
C PHE A 210 5.98 17.71 -29.53
N GLN A 211 6.31 18.37 -30.65
CA GLN A 211 5.31 19.08 -31.45
C GLN A 211 4.27 18.14 -32.07
N GLU A 212 4.65 16.92 -32.43
CA GLU A 212 3.78 15.98 -33.14
C GLU A 212 2.68 15.38 -32.25
N THR A 213 3.01 14.98 -31.02
CA THR A 213 2.08 14.27 -30.12
C THR A 213 1.68 15.08 -28.88
N GLY A 214 2.33 16.22 -28.64
CA GLY A 214 2.10 17.04 -27.46
C GLY A 214 2.76 16.51 -26.18
N GLY A 215 3.67 15.53 -26.29
CA GLY A 215 4.47 15.03 -25.18
C GLY A 215 5.18 16.18 -24.45
N CYS A 216 5.28 16.11 -23.12
CA CYS A 216 5.79 17.21 -22.31
C CYS A 216 6.95 16.74 -21.43
N PHE A 217 8.09 17.40 -21.59
CA PHE A 217 9.28 17.16 -20.79
C PHE A 217 9.57 18.40 -19.96
N VAL A 218 9.63 18.23 -18.64
CA VAL A 218 10.13 19.25 -17.73
C VAL A 218 11.41 18.74 -17.09
N SER A 219 12.42 19.59 -17.10
CA SER A 219 13.75 19.31 -16.56
C SER A 219 14.02 20.27 -15.41
N SER A 220 14.43 19.76 -14.25
CA SER A 220 14.83 20.52 -13.09
C SER A 220 16.26 20.17 -12.66
N LEU A 221 17.16 21.15 -12.74
CA LEU A 221 18.51 21.10 -12.14
C LEU A 221 18.49 21.45 -10.64
N VAL A 222 17.30 21.71 -10.09
CA VAL A 222 17.03 22.04 -8.71
C VAL A 222 16.45 20.81 -8.02
N ASP A 223 16.91 20.50 -6.80
CA ASP A 223 16.41 19.39 -5.96
C ASP A 223 15.08 19.83 -5.33
N LEU A 224 14.02 19.91 -6.16
CA LEU A 224 12.68 20.34 -5.76
C LEU A 224 11.98 19.33 -4.84
N GLU A 225 12.53 18.14 -4.67
CA GLU A 225 12.06 17.03 -3.84
C GLU A 225 12.81 16.90 -2.51
N TYR A 226 13.77 17.79 -2.24
CA TYR A 226 14.67 17.69 -1.10
C TYR A 226 13.88 17.72 0.22
N ASP A 227 13.85 16.59 0.94
CA ASP A 227 13.22 16.52 2.26
C ASP A 227 14.17 17.05 3.33
N VAL A 228 13.86 18.24 3.82
CA VAL A 228 14.60 18.97 4.85
C VAL A 228 14.60 18.22 6.20
N GLU A 229 13.64 17.32 6.43
CA GLU A 229 13.51 16.56 7.69
C GLU A 229 14.39 15.31 7.74
N ARG A 230 14.77 14.76 6.58
CA ARG A 230 15.47 13.48 6.49
C ARG A 230 16.94 13.58 6.10
N LYS A 231 17.32 14.60 5.32
CA LYS A 231 18.68 14.73 4.81
C LYS A 231 19.58 15.50 5.77
N ILE A 232 20.84 15.11 5.83
CA ILE A 232 21.88 15.81 6.59
C ILE A 232 22.14 17.15 5.89
N ILE A 233 21.57 18.20 6.45
CA ILE A 233 21.76 19.57 5.97
C ILE A 233 22.85 20.24 6.83
N PRO A 234 23.92 20.79 6.23
CA PRO A 234 24.85 21.68 6.93
C PRO A 234 24.07 22.80 7.62
N GLU A 235 24.32 23.05 8.91
CA GLU A 235 23.54 24.00 9.75
C GLU A 235 23.22 25.32 9.05
N GLU A 236 24.18 25.88 8.30
CA GLU A 236 24.05 27.12 7.55
C GLU A 236 22.89 27.17 6.55
N TYR A 237 22.41 26.02 6.04
CA TYR A 237 21.33 25.96 5.05
C TYR A 237 19.98 25.51 5.63
N TYR A 238 19.92 25.01 6.87
CA TYR A 238 18.68 24.39 7.40
C TYR A 238 17.54 25.41 7.55
N HIS A 239 17.84 26.57 8.16
CA HIS A 239 16.85 27.63 8.36
C HIS A 239 16.32 28.19 7.05
N ASP A 240 17.22 28.45 6.09
CA ASP A 240 16.82 28.87 4.75
C ASP A 240 15.96 27.79 4.07
N LEU A 241 16.39 26.52 4.04
CA LEU A 241 15.64 25.46 3.37
C LEU A 241 14.26 25.22 3.95
N LYS A 242 14.10 25.31 5.28
CA LYS A 242 12.79 25.19 5.93
C LYS A 242 11.92 26.42 5.66
N TYR A 243 12.49 27.61 5.68
CA TYR A 243 11.77 28.85 5.37
C TYR A 243 11.25 28.87 3.92
N PHE A 244 12.03 28.34 2.98
CA PHE A 244 11.64 28.27 1.56
C PHE A 244 10.88 26.99 1.19
N ASP A 245 10.55 26.10 2.14
CA ASP A 245 9.91 24.82 1.84
C ASP A 245 8.53 24.99 1.21
N GLU A 246 7.73 25.93 1.72
CA GLU A 246 6.44 26.28 1.12
C GLU A 246 6.59 26.86 -0.28
N SER A 247 7.61 27.70 -0.49
CA SER A 247 7.91 28.27 -1.81
C SER A 247 8.33 27.19 -2.80
N ARG A 248 9.14 26.22 -2.37
CA ARG A 248 9.55 25.04 -3.15
C ARG A 248 8.34 24.19 -3.54
N LEU A 249 7.48 23.85 -2.57
CA LEU A 249 6.27 23.06 -2.82
C LEU A 249 5.28 23.81 -3.73
N LYS A 250 5.17 25.14 -3.59
CA LYS A 250 4.37 25.98 -4.48
C LYS A 250 4.89 25.95 -5.92
N ILE A 251 6.20 26.12 -6.13
CA ILE A 251 6.82 26.05 -7.46
C ILE A 251 6.59 24.66 -8.07
N LEU A 252 6.83 23.59 -7.29
CA LEU A 252 6.57 22.23 -7.73
C LEU A 252 5.11 22.04 -8.16
N ARG A 253 4.16 22.51 -7.34
CA ARG A 253 2.72 22.44 -7.64
C ARG A 253 2.37 23.19 -8.92
N GLU A 254 2.89 24.40 -9.12
CA GLU A 254 2.66 25.19 -10.33
C GLU A 254 3.27 24.54 -11.59
N ILE A 255 4.44 23.91 -11.49
CA ILE A 255 5.04 23.15 -12.58
C ILE A 255 4.17 21.94 -12.93
N LEU A 256 3.78 21.15 -11.93
CA LEU A 256 2.96 19.96 -12.12
C LEU A 256 1.61 20.31 -12.74
N THR A 257 0.90 21.31 -12.23
CA THR A 257 -0.41 21.71 -12.77
C THR A 257 -0.32 22.50 -14.07
N GLY A 258 0.56 23.50 -14.14
CA GLY A 258 0.64 24.41 -15.29
C GLY A 258 1.36 23.82 -16.51
N SER A 259 2.47 23.10 -16.28
CA SER A 259 3.29 22.56 -17.38
C SER A 259 2.95 21.12 -17.71
N LEU A 260 2.69 20.28 -16.71
CA LEU A 260 2.44 18.84 -16.88
C LEU A 260 0.95 18.46 -16.76
N ARG A 261 0.06 19.42 -16.46
CA ARG A 261 -1.40 19.20 -16.32
C ARG A 261 -1.75 18.07 -15.34
N ILE A 262 -1.01 17.99 -14.23
CA ILE A 262 -1.26 17.08 -13.12
C ILE A 262 -2.18 17.75 -12.12
N ASP A 263 -3.21 17.03 -11.70
CA ASP A 263 -4.18 17.49 -10.72
C ASP A 263 -3.52 17.58 -9.33
N CYS A 264 -3.30 18.82 -8.92
CA CYS A 264 -2.75 19.15 -7.61
C CYS A 264 -3.78 19.89 -6.75
N SER A 265 -5.07 19.69 -7.06
CA SER A 265 -6.14 20.17 -6.18
C SER A 265 -5.90 19.60 -4.77
N PRO A 266 -6.06 20.43 -3.72
CA PRO A 266 -5.92 19.94 -2.37
C PRO A 266 -6.92 18.81 -2.17
N VAL A 267 -6.41 17.67 -1.69
CA VAL A 267 -7.29 16.62 -1.18
C VAL A 267 -8.07 17.26 -0.06
N GLN A 268 -9.39 17.30 -0.19
CA GLN A 268 -10.23 17.77 0.90
C GLN A 268 -9.95 16.84 2.08
N THR A 269 -9.26 17.35 3.11
CA THR A 269 -9.02 16.58 4.34
C THR A 269 -10.36 16.39 5.02
N LEU A 270 -11.02 15.29 4.67
CA LEU A 270 -12.28 14.92 5.28
C LEU A 270 -12.02 14.60 6.75
N PRO A 271 -12.92 15.04 7.65
CA PRO A 271 -12.81 14.69 9.05
C PRO A 271 -12.82 13.16 9.21
N LEU A 272 -12.06 12.66 10.18
CA LEU A 272 -12.12 11.25 10.54
C LEU A 272 -13.54 10.93 11.03
N THR A 273 -14.07 9.78 10.63
CA THR A 273 -15.38 9.29 11.06
C THR A 273 -15.21 8.09 11.99
N PRO A 274 -16.22 7.76 12.80
CA PRO A 274 -16.26 6.50 13.53
C PRO A 274 -16.19 5.27 12.63
N CYS A 275 -15.86 4.13 13.22
CA CYS A 275 -16.10 2.81 12.65
C CYS A 275 -17.45 2.29 13.14
N TYR A 276 -18.11 1.46 12.33
CA TYR A 276 -19.44 0.93 12.62
C TYR A 276 -19.36 -0.57 12.83
N LEU A 277 -19.94 -1.04 13.93
CA LEU A 277 -20.16 -2.46 14.19
C LEU A 277 -21.62 -2.78 13.86
N VAL A 278 -21.83 -3.54 12.79
CA VAL A 278 -23.15 -3.78 12.18
C VAL A 278 -23.48 -5.26 12.24
N GLY A 279 -24.71 -5.59 12.59
CA GLY A 279 -25.22 -6.96 12.76
C GLY A 279 -26.55 -6.93 13.49
N ASP A 280 -27.15 -8.10 13.73
CA ASP A 280 -28.37 -8.17 14.53
C ASP A 280 -28.07 -7.84 16.00
N LYS A 281 -28.98 -7.10 16.66
CA LYS A 281 -28.79 -6.63 18.05
C LYS A 281 -28.35 -7.74 19.03
N PRO A 282 -28.93 -8.95 19.01
CA PRO A 282 -28.48 -10.05 19.87
C PRO A 282 -27.04 -10.50 19.59
N GLU A 283 -26.63 -10.56 18.31
CA GLU A 283 -25.28 -10.98 17.93
C GLU A 283 -24.23 -9.94 18.32
N ILE A 284 -24.54 -8.64 18.12
CA ILE A 284 -23.68 -7.54 18.58
C ILE A 284 -23.48 -7.63 20.09
N ASN A 285 -24.56 -7.82 20.85
CA ASN A 285 -24.49 -7.92 22.31
C ASN A 285 -23.66 -9.14 22.75
N TYR A 286 -23.82 -10.28 22.08
CA TYR A 286 -23.00 -11.46 22.33
C TYR A 286 -21.51 -11.20 22.05
N PHE A 287 -21.19 -10.56 20.91
CA PHE A 287 -19.82 -10.17 20.58
C PHE A 287 -19.21 -9.23 21.63
N LEU A 288 -20.00 -8.25 22.12
CA LEU A 288 -19.54 -7.32 23.16
C LEU A 288 -19.31 -8.02 24.50
N GLN A 289 -20.13 -9.00 24.86
CA GLN A 289 -19.94 -9.83 26.05
C GLN A 289 -18.63 -10.63 25.99
N GLU A 290 -18.30 -11.21 24.85
CA GLU A 290 -17.05 -11.97 24.65
C GLU A 290 -15.78 -11.12 24.87
N ILE A 291 -15.85 -9.82 24.53
CA ILE A 291 -14.73 -8.90 24.72
C ILE A 291 -14.81 -8.10 26.01
N ALA A 292 -15.90 -8.21 26.79
CA ALA A 292 -16.15 -7.36 27.95
C ALA A 292 -15.02 -7.39 28.98
N SER A 293 -14.42 -8.57 29.21
CA SER A 293 -13.26 -8.73 30.13
C SER A 293 -12.02 -7.94 29.73
N LYS A 294 -11.91 -7.56 28.45
CA LYS A 294 -10.79 -6.77 27.89
C LYS A 294 -11.10 -5.28 27.82
N LEU A 295 -12.36 -4.88 27.98
CA LEU A 295 -12.78 -3.49 27.94
C LEU A 295 -12.54 -2.83 29.30
N LYS A 296 -11.86 -1.69 29.30
CA LYS A 296 -11.72 -0.82 30.48
C LYS A 296 -12.47 0.47 30.22
N LYS A 297 -13.58 0.71 30.92
CA LYS A 297 -14.47 1.88 30.70
C LYS A 297 -14.88 2.02 29.22
N ASN A 298 -15.32 0.93 28.60
CA ASN A 298 -15.66 0.83 27.16
C ASN A 298 -14.50 1.09 26.19
N LYS A 299 -13.26 1.11 26.67
CA LYS A 299 -12.06 1.27 25.83
C LYS A 299 -11.30 -0.04 25.69
N LEU A 300 -10.88 -0.32 24.46
CA LEU A 300 -9.93 -1.38 24.14
C LEU A 300 -8.61 -0.74 23.69
N GLN A 301 -7.58 -0.87 24.52
CA GLN A 301 -6.24 -0.36 24.22
C GLN A 301 -5.49 -1.36 23.32
N LEU A 302 -5.11 -0.93 22.12
CA LEU A 302 -4.19 -1.63 21.23
C LEU A 302 -2.84 -0.88 21.18
N ASN A 303 -1.84 -1.48 20.53
CA ASN A 303 -0.47 -0.93 20.50
C ASN A 303 -0.37 0.47 19.87
N LEU A 304 -1.18 0.76 18.86
CA LEU A 304 -1.13 2.02 18.08
C LEU A 304 -2.50 2.72 18.00
N LEU A 305 -3.53 2.16 18.62
CA LEU A 305 -4.91 2.60 18.47
C LEU A 305 -5.71 2.26 19.73
N THR A 306 -6.56 3.18 20.14
CA THR A 306 -7.54 2.97 21.20
C THR A 306 -8.92 2.90 20.56
N LEU A 307 -9.63 1.78 20.73
CA LEU A 307 -11.03 1.67 20.31
C LEU A 307 -11.92 2.09 21.48
N VAL A 308 -12.93 2.92 21.22
CA VAL A 308 -13.92 3.35 22.22
C VAL A 308 -15.30 2.96 21.74
N PHE A 309 -16.00 2.10 22.48
CA PHE A 309 -17.29 1.56 22.07
C PHE A 309 -18.43 2.45 22.56
N HIS A 310 -19.30 2.87 21.63
CA HIS A 310 -20.47 3.72 21.90
C HIS A 310 -21.75 3.06 21.40
N GLU A 311 -22.74 2.95 22.27
CA GLU A 311 -24.08 2.48 21.90
C GLU A 311 -24.91 3.66 21.39
N LYS A 312 -25.54 3.50 20.21
CA LYS A 312 -26.52 4.42 19.59
C LYS A 312 -26.04 5.83 19.21
N GLU A 313 -25.17 6.46 19.98
CA GLU A 313 -24.81 7.88 19.83
C GLU A 313 -23.43 8.09 19.18
N LYS A 314 -23.32 9.14 18.36
CA LYS A 314 -22.01 9.66 17.93
C LYS A 314 -21.28 10.23 19.15
N PRO A 315 -19.99 9.91 19.35
CA PRO A 315 -19.22 10.45 20.47
C PRO A 315 -19.11 11.97 20.39
N ASN A 316 -19.11 12.63 21.55
CA ASN A 316 -18.62 14.00 21.68
C ASN A 316 -17.08 14.10 21.68
N ASP A 317 -16.39 12.94 21.73
CA ASP A 317 -14.93 12.87 21.77
C ASP A 317 -14.29 13.24 20.41
N SER A 318 -13.12 13.88 20.46
CA SER A 318 -12.34 14.19 19.27
C SER A 318 -11.79 12.91 18.61
N ILE A 319 -12.24 12.61 17.40
CA ILE A 319 -11.74 11.49 16.60
C ILE A 319 -10.33 11.83 16.11
N THR A 320 -9.38 10.95 16.36
CA THR A 320 -7.95 11.14 16.03
C THR A 320 -7.36 9.88 15.42
N SER A 321 -6.11 9.96 14.93
CA SER A 321 -5.45 8.81 14.29
C SER A 321 -5.13 7.64 15.24
N ASP A 322 -5.17 7.89 16.55
CA ASP A 322 -4.88 6.94 17.63
C ASP A 322 -6.09 6.69 18.55
N HIS A 323 -7.22 7.36 18.32
CA HIS A 323 -8.49 7.11 19.02
C HIS A 323 -9.65 6.96 18.02
N LEU A 324 -10.16 5.74 17.90
CA LEU A 324 -11.24 5.38 16.97
C LEU A 324 -12.51 4.99 17.73
N PRO A 325 -13.58 5.78 17.62
CA PRO A 325 -14.88 5.37 18.12
C PRO A 325 -15.49 4.25 17.28
N VAL A 326 -16.13 3.30 17.94
CA VAL A 326 -16.85 2.16 17.37
C VAL A 326 -18.31 2.28 17.79
N ILE A 327 -19.19 2.60 16.84
CA ILE A 327 -20.63 2.78 17.09
C ILE A 327 -21.36 1.47 16.79
N PHE A 328 -22.28 1.08 17.67
CA PHE A 328 -23.12 -0.11 17.52
C PHE A 328 -24.58 0.16 17.94
N ASN A 329 -25.51 -0.73 17.55
CA ASN A 329 -26.96 -0.64 17.83
C ASN A 329 -27.63 0.69 17.42
N CYS A 330 -27.10 1.39 16.42
CA CYS A 330 -27.68 2.64 15.90
C CYS A 330 -28.65 2.34 14.75
N ASP A 331 -29.81 3.00 14.74
CA ASP A 331 -30.86 2.77 13.73
C ASP A 331 -30.53 3.51 12.41
N GLN A 332 -29.92 4.70 12.48
CA GLN A 332 -29.50 5.48 11.30
C GLN A 332 -28.13 6.12 11.51
N LEU A 333 -27.19 5.87 10.59
CA LEU A 333 -25.88 6.53 10.59
C LEU A 333 -25.86 7.51 9.42
N ASP A 334 -25.34 8.73 9.65
CA ASP A 334 -25.28 9.78 8.63
C ASP A 334 -24.54 9.35 7.34
N GLU A 335 -23.70 8.32 7.43
CA GLU A 335 -22.86 7.84 6.34
C GLU A 335 -23.04 6.35 5.95
N PHE A 336 -23.86 5.58 6.69
CA PHE A 336 -24.18 4.17 6.37
C PHE A 336 -25.57 3.79 6.90
N SER A 337 -26.49 3.38 6.05
CA SER A 337 -27.84 3.05 6.52
C SER A 337 -27.91 1.60 7.05
N VAL A 338 -27.93 1.45 8.38
CA VAL A 338 -28.10 0.14 9.03
C VAL A 338 -29.44 -0.49 8.65
N ASP A 339 -30.53 0.29 8.63
CA ASP A 339 -31.83 -0.18 8.16
C ASP A 339 -31.78 -0.72 6.72
N LYS A 340 -31.09 0.00 5.82
CA LYS A 340 -30.91 -0.47 4.44
C LYS A 340 -30.06 -1.73 4.36
N TYR A 341 -29.02 -1.84 5.18
CA TYR A 341 -28.23 -3.06 5.27
C TYR A 341 -29.08 -4.24 5.76
N LEU A 342 -29.80 -4.08 6.88
CA LEU A 342 -30.60 -5.15 7.49
C LEU A 342 -31.77 -5.58 6.60
N SER A 343 -32.44 -4.64 5.92
CA SER A 343 -33.51 -4.97 4.96
C SER A 343 -33.06 -5.79 3.75
N HIS A 344 -31.76 -5.75 3.41
CA HIS A 344 -31.18 -6.55 2.32
C HIS A 344 -30.45 -7.80 2.84
N LEU A 345 -30.27 -7.93 4.16
CA LEU A 345 -29.66 -9.10 4.78
C LEU A 345 -30.67 -10.25 4.80
N LYS A 346 -30.28 -11.44 4.32
CA LYS A 346 -31.18 -12.60 4.34
C LYS A 346 -31.46 -13.00 5.79
N SER A 347 -32.74 -13.11 6.14
CA SER A 347 -33.19 -13.43 7.52
C SER A 347 -32.74 -14.81 8.03
N LYS A 348 -32.49 -15.77 7.14
CA LYS A 348 -32.00 -17.09 7.53
C LYS A 348 -30.48 -17.10 7.61
N GLN A 349 -29.96 -17.34 8.80
CA GLN A 349 -28.56 -17.69 9.07
C GLN A 349 -28.39 -19.20 8.98
N LEU A 350 -27.38 -19.63 8.21
CA LEU A 350 -27.09 -21.05 7.97
C LEU A 350 -25.90 -21.55 8.78
N THR A 351 -25.00 -20.66 9.21
CA THR A 351 -23.86 -21.01 10.07
C THR A 351 -24.03 -20.45 11.47
N ASP A 352 -23.40 -21.07 12.46
CA ASP A 352 -23.38 -20.56 13.84
C ASP A 352 -22.43 -19.35 14.01
N HIS A 353 -21.89 -18.79 12.92
CA HIS A 353 -21.00 -17.64 12.99
C HIS A 353 -21.79 -16.35 13.07
N PRO A 354 -21.55 -15.49 14.08
CA PRO A 354 -22.25 -14.22 14.18
C PRO A 354 -22.00 -13.38 12.92
N ARG A 355 -23.05 -12.75 12.38
CA ARG A 355 -22.97 -11.88 11.21
C ARG A 355 -22.61 -10.43 11.59
N VAL A 356 -21.85 -10.28 12.67
CA VAL A 356 -21.33 -8.99 13.13
C VAL A 356 -20.12 -8.60 12.29
N ILE A 357 -20.22 -7.49 11.57
CA ILE A 357 -19.18 -6.96 10.69
C ILE A 357 -18.72 -5.58 11.16
N ALA A 358 -17.46 -5.24 10.86
CA ALA A 358 -16.96 -3.88 11.01
C ALA A 358 -16.98 -3.18 9.65
N VAL A 359 -17.61 -2.00 9.58
CA VAL A 359 -17.75 -1.18 8.37
C VAL A 359 -17.07 0.17 8.58
N ALA A 360 -16.41 0.67 7.54
CA ALA A 360 -15.83 2.00 7.52
C ALA A 360 -16.16 2.69 6.19
N LYS A 361 -16.50 3.99 6.24
CA LYS A 361 -16.74 4.80 5.03
C LYS A 361 -15.47 5.01 4.21
N ARG A 362 -14.36 5.25 4.90
CA ARG A 362 -13.05 5.56 4.30
C ARG A 362 -11.93 4.99 5.17
N GLN A 363 -10.86 4.52 4.55
CA GLN A 363 -9.67 4.00 5.23
C GLN A 363 -8.47 4.88 4.93
N THR A 364 -7.90 5.52 5.94
CA THR A 364 -6.70 6.37 5.76
C THR A 364 -5.42 5.56 5.51
N LYS A 365 -5.42 4.27 5.89
CA LYS A 365 -4.31 3.34 5.75
C LYS A 365 -4.78 1.98 5.22
N GLY A 366 -5.71 1.99 4.24
CA GLY A 366 -6.23 0.77 3.63
C GLY A 366 -5.12 -0.08 3.01
N LYS A 367 -5.18 -1.40 3.22
CA LYS A 367 -4.16 -2.34 2.74
C LYS A 367 -4.77 -3.51 1.97
N GLY A 368 -4.14 -3.84 0.85
CA GLY A 368 -4.33 -5.07 0.10
C GLY A 368 -3.27 -6.13 0.46
N ARG A 369 -3.25 -7.23 -0.31
CA ARG A 369 -2.22 -8.28 -0.16
C ARG A 369 -0.82 -7.73 -0.44
N SER A 370 0.18 -8.32 0.22
CA SER A 370 1.60 -7.98 0.08
C SER A 370 1.92 -6.50 0.37
N GLY A 371 1.11 -5.85 1.21
CA GLY A 371 1.36 -4.47 1.67
C GLY A 371 0.91 -3.35 0.72
N ASN A 372 0.31 -3.70 -0.43
CA ASN A 372 -0.20 -2.74 -1.41
C ASN A 372 -1.24 -1.81 -0.78
N ASP A 373 -1.27 -0.54 -1.21
CA ASP A 373 -2.26 0.41 -0.74
C ASP A 373 -3.63 0.12 -1.36
N TRP A 374 -4.68 0.11 -0.54
CA TRP A 374 -6.07 0.09 -1.01
C TRP A 374 -6.60 1.52 -1.01
N LEU A 375 -6.91 2.04 -2.20
CA LEU A 375 -7.58 3.33 -2.31
C LEU A 375 -9.04 3.19 -1.88
N SER A 376 -9.49 4.09 -1.01
CA SER A 376 -10.83 4.09 -0.45
C SER A 376 -11.56 5.43 -0.72
N PRO A 377 -11.86 5.78 -1.97
CA PRO A 377 -12.74 6.90 -2.27
C PRO A 377 -14.15 6.67 -1.70
N ASP A 378 -14.92 7.75 -1.56
CA ASP A 378 -16.31 7.66 -1.12
C ASP A 378 -17.13 6.83 -2.12
N GLY A 379 -17.99 5.93 -1.62
CA GLY A 379 -18.73 4.96 -2.43
C GLY A 379 -18.09 3.57 -2.56
N CYS A 380 -16.95 3.30 -1.92
CA CYS A 380 -16.43 1.94 -1.75
C CYS A 380 -17.16 1.18 -0.63
N ALA A 381 -17.62 -0.03 -0.92
CA ALA A 381 -18.03 -0.98 0.12
C ALA A 381 -16.80 -1.61 0.76
N MET A 382 -16.51 -1.24 2.01
CA MET A 382 -15.37 -1.73 2.76
C MET A 382 -15.80 -2.24 4.13
N PHE A 383 -15.53 -3.51 4.39
CA PHE A 383 -15.96 -4.17 5.62
C PHE A 383 -15.05 -5.34 5.97
N SER A 384 -15.08 -5.72 7.24
CA SER A 384 -14.35 -6.88 7.76
C SER A 384 -15.33 -7.87 8.40
N VAL A 385 -15.21 -9.14 8.02
CA VAL A 385 -16.04 -10.25 8.52
C VAL A 385 -15.16 -11.19 9.37
N PRO A 386 -15.40 -11.29 10.69
CA PRO A 386 -14.74 -12.27 11.53
C PRO A 386 -15.39 -13.64 11.38
N LEU A 387 -14.59 -14.70 11.28
CA LEU A 387 -15.05 -16.09 11.24
C LEU A 387 -14.14 -16.97 12.10
N VAL A 388 -14.71 -18.00 12.75
CA VAL A 388 -13.95 -18.89 13.64
C VAL A 388 -14.22 -20.35 13.31
N PHE A 389 -13.21 -21.12 12.95
CA PHE A 389 -13.39 -22.52 12.52
C PHE A 389 -12.50 -23.47 13.32
N ASN A 390 -13.04 -24.62 13.73
CA ASN A 390 -12.20 -25.69 14.30
C ASN A 390 -11.38 -26.37 13.21
N LEU A 391 -10.12 -26.72 13.50
CA LEU A 391 -9.20 -27.45 12.60
C LEU A 391 -9.78 -28.76 12.05
N LYS A 392 -10.71 -29.38 12.78
CA LYS A 392 -11.36 -30.63 12.37
C LYS A 392 -12.49 -30.41 11.36
N SER A 393 -13.03 -29.20 11.25
CA SER A 393 -14.08 -28.88 10.28
C SER A 393 -13.53 -28.96 8.85
N LYS A 394 -14.41 -29.14 7.85
CA LYS A 394 -13.97 -29.21 6.45
C LYS A 394 -13.23 -27.94 6.05
N LEU A 395 -13.77 -26.77 6.39
CA LEU A 395 -13.12 -25.49 6.11
C LEU A 395 -11.85 -25.27 6.96
N GLY A 396 -11.81 -25.75 8.20
CA GLY A 396 -10.60 -25.71 9.04
C GLY A 396 -9.44 -26.53 8.49
N LYS A 397 -9.71 -27.60 7.73
CA LYS A 397 -8.69 -28.38 7.00
C LYS A 397 -8.22 -27.69 5.72
N HIS A 398 -9.01 -26.74 5.20
CA HIS A 398 -8.76 -26.05 3.93
C HIS A 398 -8.92 -24.51 4.05
N PRO A 399 -8.21 -23.84 4.97
CA PRO A 399 -8.43 -22.42 5.28
C PRO A 399 -8.12 -21.48 4.10
N THR A 400 -7.31 -21.93 3.13
CA THR A 400 -7.01 -21.22 1.88
C THR A 400 -8.24 -20.95 1.02
N TRP A 401 -9.33 -21.71 1.20
CA TRP A 401 -10.60 -21.47 0.50
C TRP A 401 -11.36 -20.25 1.01
N LEU A 402 -11.06 -19.69 2.20
CA LEU A 402 -11.79 -18.53 2.71
C LEU A 402 -11.74 -17.32 1.76
N GLN A 403 -10.59 -17.06 1.13
CA GLN A 403 -10.45 -15.98 0.15
C GLN A 403 -11.27 -16.26 -1.12
N HIS A 404 -11.39 -17.54 -1.52
CA HIS A 404 -12.13 -17.97 -2.69
C HIS A 404 -13.64 -17.84 -2.45
N LEU A 405 -14.11 -18.27 -1.27
CA LEU A 405 -15.51 -18.17 -0.85
C LEU A 405 -15.94 -16.71 -0.74
N ALA A 406 -15.10 -15.84 -0.16
CA ALA A 406 -15.37 -14.41 -0.08
C ALA A 406 -15.41 -13.73 -1.45
N ALA A 407 -14.44 -14.00 -2.32
CA ALA A 407 -14.44 -13.45 -3.68
C ALA A 407 -15.65 -13.95 -4.49
N LEU A 408 -16.00 -15.24 -4.34
CA LEU A 408 -17.20 -15.80 -4.95
C LEU A 408 -18.47 -15.16 -4.41
N ALA A 409 -18.56 -14.94 -3.10
CA ALA A 409 -19.69 -14.24 -2.47
C ALA A 409 -19.86 -12.83 -3.05
N MET A 410 -18.77 -12.09 -3.27
CA MET A 410 -18.81 -10.75 -3.86
C MET A 410 -19.34 -10.76 -5.29
N VAL A 411 -18.91 -11.70 -6.13
CA VAL A 411 -19.41 -11.81 -7.51
C VAL A 411 -20.86 -12.27 -7.53
N GLU A 412 -21.19 -13.28 -6.75
CA GLU A 412 -22.55 -13.84 -6.67
C GLU A 412 -23.56 -12.86 -6.08
N ALA A 413 -23.15 -12.01 -5.14
CA ALA A 413 -24.00 -10.95 -4.58
C ALA A 413 -24.53 -10.00 -5.65
N VAL A 414 -23.72 -9.73 -6.69
CA VAL A 414 -24.14 -8.94 -7.85
C VAL A 414 -24.99 -9.80 -8.79
N LEU A 415 -24.44 -10.94 -9.23
CA LEU A 415 -24.99 -11.71 -10.35
C LEU A 415 -26.24 -12.55 -10.02
N LYS A 416 -26.52 -12.85 -8.75
CA LYS A 416 -27.73 -13.58 -8.31
C LYS A 416 -28.85 -12.68 -7.81
N THR A 417 -28.76 -11.39 -8.04
CA THR A 417 -29.89 -10.51 -7.77
C THR A 417 -30.96 -10.80 -8.82
N PRO A 418 -32.25 -11.06 -8.48
CA PRO A 418 -33.27 -11.48 -9.46
C PRO A 418 -33.41 -10.57 -10.69
N LYS A 419 -33.20 -9.26 -10.51
CA LYS A 419 -33.17 -8.27 -11.61
C LYS A 419 -32.03 -8.48 -12.63
N TYR A 420 -31.01 -9.24 -12.26
CA TYR A 420 -29.74 -9.49 -12.98
C TYR A 420 -29.56 -10.97 -13.37
N GLU A 421 -30.45 -11.85 -12.90
CA GLU A 421 -30.44 -13.31 -13.13
C GLU A 421 -31.42 -13.71 -14.26
N ALA A 422 -32.37 -12.83 -14.62
CA ALA A 422 -33.56 -13.20 -15.39
C ALA A 422 -33.32 -13.59 -16.86
N ARG A 423 -32.07 -13.63 -17.34
CA ARG A 423 -31.73 -13.94 -18.73
C ARG A 423 -30.52 -14.88 -18.71
N ASP A 424 -30.51 -15.93 -19.53
CA ASP A 424 -29.38 -16.89 -19.69
C ASP A 424 -28.05 -16.27 -20.17
N LYS A 425 -27.92 -14.95 -20.11
CA LYS A 425 -26.73 -14.14 -20.33
C LYS A 425 -26.48 -13.35 -19.05
N TRP A 426 -25.33 -13.55 -18.41
CA TRP A 426 -24.93 -12.74 -17.26
C TRP A 426 -24.88 -11.26 -17.66
N ASP A 427 -25.74 -10.44 -17.05
CA ASP A 427 -25.97 -9.06 -17.50
C ASP A 427 -24.77 -8.13 -17.30
N LEU A 428 -23.95 -8.45 -16.29
CA LEU A 428 -22.71 -7.76 -15.96
C LEU A 428 -21.54 -8.73 -15.98
N ASP A 429 -20.43 -8.35 -16.62
CA ASP A 429 -19.23 -9.19 -16.72
C ASP A 429 -18.30 -9.01 -15.51
N VAL A 430 -18.82 -9.30 -14.32
CA VAL A 430 -18.04 -9.31 -13.07
C VAL A 430 -17.45 -10.71 -12.86
N ARG A 431 -16.12 -10.79 -12.76
CA ARG A 431 -15.34 -12.03 -12.74
C ARG A 431 -14.35 -12.06 -11.61
N ILE A 432 -13.93 -13.28 -11.23
CA ILE A 432 -12.87 -13.49 -10.25
C ILE A 432 -11.53 -13.65 -11.00
N LYS A 433 -10.55 -12.83 -10.64
CA LYS A 433 -9.15 -13.13 -10.90
C LYS A 433 -8.61 -13.90 -9.69
N TRP A 434 -8.31 -15.18 -9.91
CA TRP A 434 -7.79 -16.05 -8.88
C TRP A 434 -6.58 -15.43 -8.12
N PRO A 435 -6.52 -15.61 -6.80
CA PRO A 435 -7.48 -16.36 -5.97
C PRO A 435 -8.64 -15.53 -5.39
N ASN A 436 -8.62 -14.20 -5.51
CA ASN A 436 -9.36 -13.36 -4.57
C ASN A 436 -9.70 -11.94 -5.06
N ASP A 437 -9.36 -11.58 -6.29
CA ASP A 437 -9.60 -10.24 -6.80
C ASP A 437 -10.83 -10.21 -7.72
N ILE A 438 -11.60 -9.11 -7.67
CA ILE A 438 -12.80 -8.92 -8.47
C ILE A 438 -12.49 -8.00 -9.64
N TYR A 439 -12.85 -8.45 -10.84
CA TYR A 439 -12.50 -7.82 -12.09
C TYR A 439 -13.72 -7.66 -12.99
N VAL A 440 -13.67 -6.66 -13.86
CA VAL A 440 -14.49 -6.61 -15.08
C VAL A 440 -13.79 -7.49 -16.12
N GLY A 441 -14.44 -8.57 -16.56
CA GLY A 441 -13.80 -9.61 -17.37
C GLY A 441 -13.21 -9.08 -18.69
N GLN A 442 -14.03 -8.42 -19.51
CA GLN A 442 -13.65 -7.91 -20.83
C GLN A 442 -12.49 -6.91 -20.78
N THR A 443 -12.50 -5.96 -19.84
CA THR A 443 -11.48 -4.92 -19.75
C THR A 443 -10.34 -5.25 -18.78
N LYS A 444 -10.45 -6.39 -18.07
CA LYS A 444 -9.51 -6.81 -17.02
C LYS A 444 -9.26 -5.68 -16.00
N MET A 445 -10.32 -4.94 -15.67
CA MET A 445 -10.27 -3.84 -14.70
C MET A 445 -10.58 -4.34 -13.30
N LYS A 446 -9.70 -4.10 -12.32
CA LYS A 446 -9.96 -4.48 -10.93
C LYS A 446 -10.98 -3.53 -10.31
N ILE A 447 -12.04 -4.07 -9.72
CA ILE A 447 -13.10 -3.32 -9.04
C ILE A 447 -13.29 -3.78 -7.59
N GLY A 448 -12.62 -4.84 -7.16
CA GLY A 448 -12.69 -5.33 -5.78
C GLY A 448 -11.56 -6.28 -5.43
N GLY A 449 -11.44 -6.61 -4.15
CA GLY A 449 -10.49 -7.60 -3.67
C GLY A 449 -10.74 -8.00 -2.22
N VAL A 450 -10.20 -9.17 -1.88
CA VAL A 450 -10.32 -9.75 -0.53
C VAL A 450 -8.94 -9.90 0.10
N VAL A 451 -8.81 -9.62 1.39
CA VAL A 451 -7.65 -9.98 2.19
C VAL A 451 -8.13 -10.85 3.35
N VAL A 452 -7.53 -12.04 3.52
CA VAL A 452 -7.84 -12.90 4.65
C VAL A 452 -6.63 -12.96 5.56
N THR A 453 -6.84 -12.66 6.84
CA THR A 453 -5.86 -12.89 7.90
C THR A 453 -6.40 -13.98 8.80
N CYS A 454 -5.58 -14.97 9.16
CA CYS A 454 -5.99 -16.04 10.05
C CYS A 454 -4.95 -16.22 11.15
N THR A 455 -5.42 -16.30 12.39
CA THR A 455 -4.62 -16.61 13.57
C THR A 455 -5.09 -17.95 14.12
N LEU A 456 -4.18 -18.92 14.27
CA LEU A 456 -4.50 -20.18 14.93
C LEU A 456 -4.38 -20.00 16.44
N ILE A 457 -5.48 -20.20 17.18
CA ILE A 457 -5.50 -20.21 18.64
C ILE A 457 -5.96 -21.61 19.06
N LYS A 458 -5.07 -22.37 19.71
CA LYS A 458 -5.31 -23.79 20.05
C LYS A 458 -5.69 -24.60 18.78
N ASP A 459 -6.94 -25.06 18.71
CA ASP A 459 -7.49 -25.86 17.61
C ASP A 459 -8.54 -25.09 16.79
N THR A 460 -8.60 -23.77 16.92
CA THR A 460 -9.50 -22.89 16.15
C THR A 460 -8.75 -21.84 15.35
N PHE A 461 -9.05 -21.75 14.05
CA PHE A 461 -8.68 -20.61 13.23
C PHE A 461 -9.61 -19.44 13.53
N HIS A 462 -9.04 -18.31 13.95
CA HIS A 462 -9.70 -17.02 14.02
C HIS A 462 -9.30 -16.21 12.80
N CYS A 463 -10.22 -16.09 11.85
CA CYS A 463 -9.99 -15.42 10.58
C CYS A 463 -10.76 -14.10 10.50
N VAL A 464 -10.14 -13.12 9.86
CA VAL A 464 -10.78 -11.85 9.49
C VAL A 464 -10.65 -11.70 7.99
N ILE A 465 -11.80 -11.62 7.32
CA ILE A 465 -11.92 -11.40 5.88
C ILE A 465 -12.18 -9.90 5.68
N GLY A 466 -11.19 -9.17 5.20
CA GLY A 466 -11.34 -7.80 4.72
C GLY A 466 -11.81 -7.79 3.26
N CYS A 467 -12.95 -7.18 2.99
CA CYS A 467 -13.52 -7.02 1.66
C CYS A 467 -13.48 -5.55 1.25
N GLY A 468 -13.03 -5.27 0.04
CA GLY A 468 -13.14 -3.97 -0.61
C GLY A 468 -13.77 -4.10 -1.99
N PHE A 469 -14.86 -3.37 -2.25
CA PHE A 469 -15.56 -3.36 -3.53
C PHE A 469 -15.90 -1.92 -3.93
N ASN A 470 -15.48 -1.51 -5.12
CA ASN A 470 -15.86 -0.24 -5.72
C ASN A 470 -17.33 -0.32 -6.17
N VAL A 471 -18.23 0.36 -5.46
CA VAL A 471 -19.68 0.32 -5.75
C VAL A 471 -20.13 1.59 -6.47
N ASN A 472 -19.83 2.75 -5.89
CA ASN A 472 -20.34 4.05 -6.36
C ASN A 472 -19.24 5.13 -6.36
N ASN A 473 -18.09 4.80 -6.91
CA ASN A 473 -16.87 5.62 -6.86
C ASN A 473 -16.17 5.68 -8.22
N SER A 474 -16.86 6.25 -9.22
CA SER A 474 -16.42 6.33 -10.63
C SER A 474 -15.10 7.07 -10.86
N VAL A 475 -14.63 7.83 -9.86
CA VAL A 475 -13.33 8.51 -9.88
C VAL A 475 -12.61 8.22 -8.56
N PRO A 476 -11.32 7.81 -8.59
CA PRO A 476 -10.46 7.59 -9.77
C PRO A 476 -10.56 6.18 -10.37
N THR A 477 -11.44 5.34 -9.85
CA THR A 477 -11.54 3.92 -10.21
C THR A 477 -12.84 3.62 -10.93
N THR A 478 -12.83 2.60 -11.77
CA THR A 478 -14.08 1.95 -12.19
C THR A 478 -14.82 1.35 -11.00
N CYS A 479 -16.15 1.48 -10.97
CA CYS A 479 -17.03 0.90 -9.96
C CYS A 479 -18.20 0.11 -10.56
N LEU A 480 -18.93 -0.63 -9.72
CA LEU A 480 -20.09 -1.44 -10.12
C LEU A 480 -21.17 -0.62 -10.81
N ASN A 481 -21.50 0.56 -10.28
CA ASN A 481 -22.55 1.42 -10.85
C ASN A 481 -22.17 1.98 -12.22
N ASP A 482 -20.88 2.09 -12.56
CA ASP A 482 -20.44 2.44 -13.92
C ASP A 482 -20.80 1.32 -14.91
N LEU A 483 -20.66 0.05 -14.48
CA LEU A 483 -20.97 -1.11 -15.31
C LEU A 483 -22.48 -1.21 -15.55
N ILE A 484 -23.27 -0.98 -14.50
CA ILE A 484 -24.74 -0.93 -14.56
C ILE A 484 -25.17 0.15 -15.54
N LEU A 485 -24.67 1.38 -15.37
CA LEU A 485 -24.97 2.51 -16.24
C LEU A 485 -24.60 2.20 -17.69
N ARG A 486 -23.39 1.68 -17.93
CA ARG A 486 -22.93 1.32 -19.28
C ARG A 486 -23.80 0.23 -19.89
N ARG A 487 -24.22 -0.78 -19.12
CA ARG A 487 -25.08 -1.87 -19.62
C ARG A 487 -26.44 -1.34 -20.05
N ASN A 488 -27.08 -0.53 -19.20
CA ASN A 488 -28.35 0.13 -19.51
C ASN A 488 -28.24 1.03 -20.76
N LEU A 489 -27.10 1.72 -20.94
CA LEU A 489 -26.88 2.55 -22.13
C LEU A 489 -26.58 1.76 -23.41
N THR A 490 -25.93 0.60 -23.30
CA THR A 490 -25.52 -0.22 -24.46
C THR A 490 -26.68 -1.04 -25.01
N ASP A 491 -27.66 -1.37 -24.17
CA ASP A 491 -28.74 -2.28 -24.51
C ASP A 491 -30.03 -1.93 -23.75
N PRO A 492 -30.57 -0.71 -23.93
CA PRO A 492 -31.66 -0.16 -23.13
C PRO A 492 -33.00 -0.89 -23.31
N GLU A 493 -33.20 -1.55 -24.44
CA GLU A 493 -34.40 -2.35 -24.71
C GLU A 493 -34.45 -3.63 -23.86
N ASN A 494 -33.28 -4.12 -23.46
CA ASN A 494 -33.13 -5.37 -22.71
C ASN A 494 -32.74 -5.15 -21.24
N PHE A 495 -32.17 -3.98 -20.90
CA PHE A 495 -31.61 -3.71 -19.58
C PHE A 495 -32.08 -2.37 -19.01
N SER A 496 -32.72 -2.47 -17.84
CA SER A 496 -33.04 -1.35 -16.96
C SER A 496 -32.71 -1.75 -15.52
N LEU A 497 -31.41 -1.82 -15.25
CA LEU A 497 -30.86 -2.24 -13.96
C LEU A 497 -30.72 -1.04 -13.03
N ASP A 498 -31.21 -1.14 -11.80
CA ASP A 498 -31.07 -0.06 -10.81
C ASP A 498 -29.66 -0.03 -10.22
N PRO A 499 -29.07 1.16 -9.95
CA PRO A 499 -27.79 1.24 -9.26
C PRO A 499 -27.87 0.59 -7.87
N MET A 500 -26.81 -0.10 -7.48
CA MET A 500 -26.72 -0.70 -6.15
C MET A 500 -26.11 0.29 -5.16
N THR A 501 -26.54 0.19 -3.91
CA THR A 501 -25.93 0.94 -2.80
C THR A 501 -24.91 0.13 -2.03
N VAL A 502 -24.04 0.81 -1.30
CA VAL A 502 -22.98 0.17 -0.51
C VAL A 502 -23.56 -0.82 0.49
N GLU A 503 -24.60 -0.41 1.23
CA GLU A 503 -25.31 -1.21 2.22
C GLU A 503 -25.87 -2.50 1.62
N GLU A 504 -26.55 -2.38 0.47
CA GLU A 504 -27.13 -3.50 -0.27
C GLU A 504 -26.05 -4.49 -0.71
N VAL A 505 -24.94 -4.00 -1.28
CA VAL A 505 -23.82 -4.86 -1.71
C VAL A 505 -23.24 -5.61 -0.51
N ILE A 506 -22.96 -4.92 0.60
CA ILE A 506 -22.40 -5.56 1.80
C ILE A 506 -23.36 -6.62 2.36
N ALA A 507 -24.66 -6.31 2.48
CA ALA A 507 -25.66 -7.25 2.99
C ALA A 507 -25.78 -8.52 2.14
N LYS A 508 -25.78 -8.36 0.81
CA LYS A 508 -25.81 -9.47 -0.14
C LYS A 508 -24.53 -10.30 -0.09
N VAL A 509 -23.35 -9.67 0.04
CA VAL A 509 -22.07 -10.38 0.17
C VAL A 509 -22.05 -11.19 1.45
N VAL A 510 -22.42 -10.61 2.60
CA VAL A 510 -22.45 -11.30 3.89
C VAL A 510 -23.41 -12.49 3.86
N SER A 511 -24.63 -12.29 3.34
CA SER A 511 -25.61 -13.36 3.18
C SER A 511 -25.07 -14.51 2.31
N ARG A 512 -24.45 -14.17 1.17
CA ARG A 512 -23.94 -15.18 0.24
C ARG A 512 -22.70 -15.89 0.78
N LEU A 513 -21.86 -15.19 1.53
CA LEU A 513 -20.71 -15.78 2.21
C LEU A 513 -21.15 -16.82 3.23
N ASP A 514 -22.17 -16.52 4.05
CA ASP A 514 -22.74 -17.47 5.01
C ASP A 514 -23.24 -18.75 4.32
N GLU A 515 -23.96 -18.63 3.21
CA GLU A 515 -24.40 -19.77 2.40
C GLU A 515 -23.24 -20.61 1.86
N LEU A 516 -22.20 -19.96 1.33
CA LEU A 516 -21.05 -20.62 0.75
C LEU A 516 -20.18 -21.29 1.82
N VAL A 517 -20.03 -20.67 2.99
CA VAL A 517 -19.33 -21.25 4.14
C VAL A 517 -20.09 -22.47 4.65
N TRP A 518 -21.41 -22.37 4.81
CA TRP A 518 -22.24 -23.51 5.20
C TRP A 518 -22.13 -24.67 4.20
N LEU A 519 -22.21 -24.38 2.90
CA LEU A 519 -22.11 -25.37 1.85
C LEU A 519 -20.74 -26.07 1.87
N PHE A 520 -19.64 -25.31 2.03
CA PHE A 520 -18.30 -25.87 2.15
C PHE A 520 -18.14 -26.74 3.40
N GLN A 521 -18.65 -26.29 4.55
CA GLN A 521 -18.58 -27.03 5.80
C GLN A 521 -19.38 -28.34 5.74
N SER A 522 -20.51 -28.32 5.03
CA SER A 522 -21.40 -29.48 4.88
C SER A 522 -20.87 -30.48 3.84
N SER A 523 -20.37 -30.00 2.70
CA SER A 523 -20.13 -30.84 1.52
C SER A 523 -18.69 -30.85 1.01
N GLY A 524 -17.80 -30.01 1.52
CA GLY A 524 -16.40 -29.94 1.08
C GLY A 524 -16.20 -29.03 -0.13
N TYR A 525 -14.97 -28.97 -0.65
CA TYR A 525 -14.59 -28.04 -1.71
C TYR A 525 -15.27 -28.36 -3.06
N GLU A 526 -15.61 -29.63 -3.29
CA GLU A 526 -16.26 -30.14 -4.49
C GLU A 526 -17.61 -29.42 -4.73
N SER A 527 -18.27 -28.99 -3.66
CA SER A 527 -19.55 -28.28 -3.71
C SER A 527 -19.46 -26.83 -4.22
N VAL A 528 -18.26 -26.23 -4.21
CA VAL A 528 -18.06 -24.81 -4.56
C VAL A 528 -17.12 -24.60 -5.74
N VAL A 529 -16.21 -25.54 -6.03
CA VAL A 529 -15.15 -25.37 -7.02
C VAL A 529 -15.68 -25.12 -8.43
N GLU A 530 -16.73 -25.83 -8.85
CA GLU A 530 -17.34 -25.64 -10.16
C GLU A 530 -17.95 -24.25 -10.28
N LEU A 531 -18.68 -23.81 -9.25
CA LEU A 531 -19.28 -22.48 -9.21
C LEU A 531 -18.20 -21.39 -9.23
N TYR A 532 -17.13 -21.56 -8.46
CA TYR A 532 -15.98 -20.65 -8.45
C TYR A 532 -15.35 -20.54 -9.85
N CYS A 533 -15.05 -21.68 -10.49
CA CYS A 533 -14.46 -21.73 -11.83
C CYS A 533 -15.42 -21.23 -12.93
N ARG A 534 -16.74 -21.26 -12.71
CA ARG A 534 -17.70 -20.62 -13.61
C ARG A 534 -17.64 -19.09 -13.53
N ARG A 535 -17.23 -18.54 -12.38
CA ARG A 535 -17.15 -17.10 -12.13
C ARG A 535 -15.76 -16.50 -12.35
N TRP A 536 -14.71 -17.31 -12.43
CA TRP A 536 -13.37 -16.79 -12.66
C TRP A 536 -13.11 -16.45 -14.13
N MET A 537 -11.96 -15.84 -14.40
CA MET A 537 -11.52 -15.50 -15.77
C MET A 537 -10.58 -16.53 -16.41
N HIS A 538 -10.15 -17.58 -15.70
CA HIS A 538 -8.92 -18.34 -16.03
C HIS A 538 -9.11 -19.68 -16.75
N GLY A 539 -10.33 -20.09 -17.06
CA GLY A 539 -10.60 -21.41 -17.64
C GLY A 539 -9.84 -21.63 -18.96
N GLY A 540 -9.04 -22.70 -19.03
CA GLY A 540 -8.30 -23.10 -20.23
C GLY A 540 -7.22 -22.13 -20.69
N ALA A 541 -6.88 -21.11 -19.88
CA ALA A 541 -5.89 -20.11 -20.23
C ALA A 541 -4.47 -20.70 -20.22
N GLU A 542 -3.68 -20.33 -21.23
CA GLU A 542 -2.24 -20.58 -21.22
C GLU A 542 -1.54 -19.52 -20.39
N VAL A 543 -0.67 -19.95 -19.49
CA VAL A 543 0.14 -19.09 -18.63
C VAL A 543 1.59 -19.54 -18.63
N SER A 544 2.49 -18.61 -18.30
CA SER A 544 3.91 -18.93 -18.12
C SER A 544 4.24 -18.97 -16.64
N LEU A 545 4.86 -20.08 -16.24
CA LEU A 545 5.42 -20.22 -14.92
C LEU A 545 6.65 -19.31 -14.74
N GLN A 546 7.08 -19.08 -13.50
CA GLN A 546 8.24 -18.24 -13.18
C GLN A 546 9.53 -18.81 -13.78
N ASP A 547 9.63 -20.14 -13.87
CA ASP A 547 10.72 -20.86 -14.52
C ASP A 547 10.66 -20.84 -16.06
N GLY A 548 9.66 -20.16 -16.63
CA GLY A 548 9.48 -20.00 -18.08
C GLY A 548 8.68 -21.10 -18.75
N ARG A 549 8.30 -22.18 -18.04
CA ARG A 549 7.44 -23.23 -18.62
C ARG A 549 6.07 -22.68 -18.97
N LYS A 550 5.56 -23.04 -20.16
CA LYS A 550 4.17 -22.75 -20.53
C LYS A 550 3.29 -23.89 -20.05
N VAL A 551 2.18 -23.54 -19.42
CA VAL A 551 1.20 -24.49 -18.90
C VAL A 551 -0.21 -23.99 -19.16
N GLN A 552 -1.17 -24.90 -19.25
CA GLN A 552 -2.59 -24.61 -19.36
C GLN A 552 -3.29 -24.75 -18.01
N ILE A 553 -4.14 -23.81 -17.64
CA ILE A 553 -4.94 -23.89 -16.42
C ILE A 553 -6.11 -24.87 -16.60
N LEU A 554 -6.15 -25.90 -15.76
CA LEU A 554 -7.22 -26.90 -15.73
C LEU A 554 -8.32 -26.56 -14.72
N GLY A 555 -7.97 -25.97 -13.57
CA GLY A 555 -8.91 -25.86 -12.45
C GLY A 555 -8.22 -25.56 -11.12
N LEU A 556 -8.86 -26.02 -10.04
CA LEU A 556 -8.38 -25.90 -8.67
C LEU A 556 -8.35 -27.25 -7.97
N ASP A 557 -7.35 -27.47 -7.13
CA ASP A 557 -7.29 -28.64 -6.25
C ASP A 557 -8.10 -28.45 -4.95
N SER A 558 -8.08 -29.46 -4.08
CA SER A 558 -8.77 -29.45 -2.79
C SER A 558 -8.39 -28.30 -1.85
N ASN A 559 -7.23 -27.67 -2.05
CA ASN A 559 -6.75 -26.53 -1.27
C ASN A 559 -6.92 -25.19 -2.01
N GLY A 560 -7.52 -25.19 -3.21
CA GLY A 560 -7.73 -23.99 -4.00
C GLY A 560 -6.46 -23.50 -4.72
N PHE A 561 -5.47 -24.38 -4.90
CA PHE A 561 -4.30 -24.11 -5.75
C PHE A 561 -4.61 -24.39 -7.22
N LEU A 562 -3.98 -23.67 -8.15
CA LEU A 562 -4.20 -23.89 -9.58
C LEU A 562 -3.67 -25.26 -9.97
N THR A 563 -4.53 -26.08 -10.59
CA THR A 563 -4.09 -27.28 -11.31
C THR A 563 -3.79 -26.90 -12.74
N VAL A 564 -2.61 -27.26 -13.23
CA VAL A 564 -2.11 -26.92 -14.55
C VAL A 564 -1.65 -28.17 -15.30
N LEU A 565 -1.68 -28.11 -16.63
CA LEU A 565 -1.16 -29.11 -17.56
C LEU A 565 0.05 -28.52 -18.27
N ASP A 566 1.20 -29.20 -18.26
CA ASP A 566 2.33 -28.77 -19.08
C ASP A 566 2.30 -29.38 -20.49
N ASN A 567 3.26 -28.98 -21.33
CA ASN A 567 3.38 -29.47 -22.70
C ASN A 567 3.75 -30.97 -22.80
N ALA A 568 4.07 -31.63 -21.68
CA ALA A 568 4.32 -33.07 -21.63
C ALA A 568 3.07 -33.86 -21.20
N ASP A 569 1.90 -33.19 -21.16
CA ASP A 569 0.62 -33.72 -20.68
C ASP A 569 0.64 -34.15 -19.19
N ASP A 570 1.57 -33.62 -18.40
CA ASP A 570 1.63 -33.88 -16.96
C ASP A 570 0.83 -32.83 -16.18
N ALA A 571 -0.16 -33.31 -15.40
CA ALA A 571 -1.02 -32.46 -14.58
C ALA A 571 -0.50 -32.34 -13.14
N PHE A 572 -0.29 -31.10 -12.67
CA PHE A 572 0.19 -30.82 -11.31
C PHE A 572 -0.45 -29.56 -10.70
N SER A 573 -0.43 -29.45 -9.37
CA SER A 573 -0.86 -28.23 -8.68
C SER A 573 0.31 -27.26 -8.54
N THR A 574 0.10 -25.98 -8.81
CA THR A 574 1.04 -24.93 -8.40
C THR A 574 0.93 -24.80 -6.88
N SER A 575 1.87 -25.39 -6.14
CA SER A 575 1.94 -25.18 -4.69
C SER A 575 2.05 -23.67 -4.39
N ASN A 576 1.92 -23.24 -3.12
CA ASN A 576 1.91 -21.85 -2.63
C ASN A 576 3.08 -20.91 -3.06
N ARG A 577 3.96 -21.36 -3.95
CA ARG A 577 4.92 -20.56 -4.69
C ARG A 577 4.16 -19.78 -5.75
N GLY A 578 4.44 -18.49 -5.89
CA GLY A 578 3.82 -17.59 -6.87
C GLY A 578 4.18 -17.94 -8.32
N ASP A 579 4.07 -19.20 -8.72
CA ASP A 579 4.69 -19.75 -9.92
C ASP A 579 4.10 -19.15 -11.19
N VAL A 580 2.96 -18.47 -11.20
CA VAL A 580 2.40 -17.87 -12.42
C VAL A 580 2.77 -16.38 -12.55
N LYS A 581 3.39 -15.98 -13.67
CA LYS A 581 3.63 -14.55 -13.96
C LYS A 581 2.29 -13.81 -14.13
N SER A 582 2.09 -12.73 -13.36
CA SER A 582 0.83 -11.97 -13.29
C SER A 582 0.27 -11.46 -14.62
N ASP A 583 1.13 -11.34 -15.62
CA ASP A 583 0.86 -10.69 -16.92
C ASP A 583 0.82 -11.69 -18.09
N SER A 584 0.87 -13.00 -17.82
CA SER A 584 1.04 -14.05 -18.86
C SER A 584 -0.26 -14.67 -19.40
N TYR A 585 -1.43 -14.21 -18.96
CA TYR A 585 -2.72 -14.82 -19.34
C TYR A 585 -3.08 -14.60 -20.81
N ARG A 586 -3.07 -15.67 -21.61
CA ARG A 586 -3.63 -15.70 -22.97
C ARG A 586 -4.97 -16.45 -22.96
N PHE A 587 -6.07 -15.72 -23.13
CA PHE A 587 -7.43 -16.29 -23.11
C PHE A 587 -7.79 -16.85 -24.48
N LEU A 588 -8.08 -18.15 -24.55
CA LEU A 588 -8.73 -18.77 -25.70
C LEU A 588 -10.24 -18.63 -25.50
N ARG A 589 -10.98 -18.12 -26.50
CA ARG A 589 -12.45 -18.14 -26.49
C ARG A 589 -12.89 -19.60 -26.50
N THR A 590 -13.49 -20.09 -25.42
CA THR A 590 -14.02 -21.46 -25.38
C THR A 590 -15.54 -21.45 -25.33
N THR A 591 -16.16 -21.87 -26.43
CA THR A 591 -17.45 -22.56 -26.44
C THR A 591 -17.27 -23.89 -25.72
N TYR A 592 -18.12 -24.16 -24.72
CA TYR A 592 -18.06 -25.35 -23.87
C TYR A 592 -18.67 -26.55 -24.63
N ASP A 593 -17.87 -27.58 -24.90
CA ASP A 593 -18.39 -28.91 -25.25
C ASP A 593 -17.70 -29.97 -24.39
N ARG A 594 -18.51 -30.86 -23.82
CA ARG A 594 -18.21 -31.70 -22.65
C ARG A 594 -18.04 -33.15 -23.10
N LYS A 595 -16.86 -33.77 -22.96
CA LYS A 595 -16.72 -35.24 -22.92
C LYS A 595 -15.64 -35.72 -21.96
N ASN A 596 -16.03 -36.77 -21.23
CA ASN A 596 -15.34 -37.52 -20.19
C ASN A 596 -13.93 -38.02 -20.57
N ASN A 597 -13.04 -38.12 -19.57
CA ASN A 597 -12.42 -39.41 -19.24
C ASN A 597 -11.81 -39.42 -17.83
N ASN A 598 -12.19 -40.46 -17.07
CA ASN A 598 -11.54 -40.93 -15.85
C ASN A 598 -10.37 -41.85 -16.22
N LYS A 599 -9.24 -41.76 -15.50
CA LYS A 599 -8.63 -42.86 -14.70
C LYS A 599 -7.21 -42.54 -14.21
N ASN A 600 -7.01 -42.83 -12.92
CA ASN A 600 -5.80 -43.24 -12.20
C ASN A 600 -4.55 -42.34 -12.20
N LYS A 601 -4.12 -41.95 -10.99
CA LYS A 601 -2.76 -42.22 -10.48
C LYS A 601 -2.63 -41.91 -8.97
N GLU A 602 -2.00 -42.84 -8.27
CA GLU A 602 -1.59 -42.81 -6.87
C GLU A 602 -0.67 -41.60 -6.59
N LYS A 603 -0.81 -40.97 -5.42
CA LYS A 603 0.09 -39.89 -4.96
C LYS A 603 0.86 -40.31 -3.73
N VAL A 604 2.18 -40.31 -3.90
CA VAL A 604 3.22 -40.35 -2.88
C VAL A 604 3.14 -39.05 -2.05
N TYR A 605 3.19 -39.18 -0.73
CA TYR A 605 3.26 -38.04 0.19
C TYR A 605 4.73 -37.64 0.37
N GLU A 606 5.11 -36.43 -0.06
CA GLU A 606 6.34 -35.78 0.39
C GLU A 606 6.06 -34.41 1.00
N THR A 607 6.65 -34.23 2.18
CA THR A 607 6.48 -33.14 3.13
C THR A 607 7.12 -31.82 2.67
N GLY A 608 6.46 -30.70 3.01
CA GLY A 608 6.77 -29.36 2.54
C GLY A 608 8.16 -28.81 2.89
N VAL A 609 8.83 -28.28 1.87
CA VAL A 609 10.11 -27.54 1.97
C VAL A 609 9.83 -26.04 1.95
N VAL A 610 10.15 -25.34 3.05
CA VAL A 610 10.13 -23.87 3.15
C VAL A 610 11.24 -23.28 2.26
N ASN A 611 10.91 -22.25 1.46
CA ASN A 611 11.80 -21.69 0.45
C ASN A 611 12.97 -20.90 1.06
N ASN A 612 14.20 -21.14 0.58
CA ASN A 612 15.44 -20.53 1.09
C ASN A 612 15.65 -19.09 0.61
N ASP A 613 15.05 -18.71 -0.52
CA ASP A 613 15.15 -17.34 -1.08
C ASP A 613 14.54 -16.29 -0.14
N VAL A 614 13.51 -16.68 0.62
CA VAL A 614 12.87 -15.82 1.63
C VAL A 614 13.84 -15.52 2.77
N PHE A 615 14.62 -16.50 3.22
CA PHE A 615 15.62 -16.28 4.29
C PHE A 615 16.71 -15.30 3.84
N GLN A 616 17.13 -15.37 2.57
CA GLN A 616 18.11 -14.44 2.00
C GLN A 616 17.53 -13.03 1.88
N ALA A 617 16.27 -12.88 1.45
CA ALA A 617 15.60 -11.58 1.37
C ALA A 617 15.47 -10.92 2.75
N VAL A 618 15.03 -11.67 3.77
CA VAL A 618 14.96 -11.16 5.15
C VAL A 618 16.34 -10.73 5.66
N LEU A 619 17.37 -11.53 5.40
CA LEU A 619 18.73 -11.23 5.83
C LEU A 619 19.25 -9.91 5.22
N ASN A 620 18.99 -9.67 3.93
CA ASN A 620 19.35 -8.41 3.27
C ASN A 620 18.65 -7.20 3.90
N HIS A 621 17.36 -7.33 4.23
CA HIS A 621 16.63 -6.25 4.89
C HIS A 621 17.10 -5.98 6.32
N CYS A 622 17.58 -7.01 7.05
CA CYS A 622 18.25 -6.79 8.34
C CYS A 622 19.51 -5.95 8.19
N PHE A 623 20.36 -6.23 7.19
CA PHE A 623 21.57 -5.45 6.94
C PHE A 623 21.25 -3.98 6.66
N ASP A 624 20.29 -3.72 5.77
CA ASP A 624 19.87 -2.35 5.40
C ASP A 624 19.43 -1.52 6.60
N ASP A 625 18.62 -2.09 7.50
CA ASP A 625 18.09 -1.37 8.66
C ASP A 625 19.17 -1.12 9.72
N ILE A 626 20.04 -2.11 9.98
CA ILE A 626 21.16 -2.00 10.91
C ILE A 626 22.13 -0.91 10.45
N GLU A 627 22.47 -0.89 9.15
CA GLU A 627 23.38 0.11 8.57
C GLU A 627 22.80 1.52 8.68
N LYS A 628 21.52 1.71 8.30
CA LYS A 628 20.83 3.00 8.42
C LYS A 628 20.79 3.52 9.86
N PHE A 629 20.55 2.62 10.82
CA PHE A 629 20.49 3.00 12.22
C PHE A 629 21.87 3.40 12.76
N CYS A 630 22.93 2.66 12.41
CA CYS A 630 24.31 3.03 12.78
C CYS A 630 24.73 4.38 12.21
N ALA A 631 24.38 4.66 10.94
CA ALA A 631 24.62 5.97 10.34
C ALA A 631 23.92 7.09 11.13
N ARG A 632 22.67 6.88 11.54
CA ARG A 632 21.93 7.85 12.38
C ARG A 632 22.62 8.10 13.73
N LEU A 633 23.15 7.07 14.39
CA LEU A 633 23.88 7.25 15.65
C LEU A 633 25.13 8.12 15.48
N GLN A 634 25.88 7.93 14.39
CA GLN A 634 27.03 8.78 14.09
C GLN A 634 26.61 10.25 13.92
N HIS A 635 25.45 10.51 13.30
CA HIS A 635 24.93 11.87 13.14
C HIS A 635 24.53 12.52 14.47
N VAL A 636 23.89 11.76 15.37
CA VAL A 636 23.54 12.24 16.71
C VAL A 636 24.79 12.58 17.52
N ALA A 637 25.81 11.73 17.48
CA ALA A 637 27.08 11.96 18.18
C ALA A 637 27.79 13.23 17.67
N ASN A 638 27.85 13.41 16.35
CA ASN A 638 28.44 14.60 15.73
C ASN A 638 27.68 15.88 16.13
N ALA A 639 26.33 15.83 16.17
CA ALA A 639 25.51 16.96 16.60
C ALA A 639 25.69 17.29 18.10
N ALA A 640 25.82 16.27 18.96
CA ALA A 640 26.07 16.46 20.39
C ALA A 640 27.44 17.10 20.67
N GLN A 641 28.49 16.71 19.95
CA GLN A 641 29.83 17.29 20.05
C GLN A 641 29.83 18.77 19.64
N GLN A 642 29.13 19.10 18.55
CA GLN A 642 28.95 20.48 18.09
C GLN A 642 28.21 21.32 19.15
N LEU A 643 27.19 20.74 19.79
CA LEU A 643 26.43 21.41 20.85
C LEU A 643 27.30 21.71 22.08
N GLN A 644 28.20 20.80 22.46
CA GLN A 644 29.19 21.04 23.52
C GLN A 644 30.19 22.14 23.16
N ILE A 645 30.69 22.16 21.92
CA ILE A 645 31.59 23.23 21.43
C ILE A 645 30.85 24.58 21.46
N HIS A 646 29.58 24.61 21.05
CA HIS A 646 28.76 25.82 21.08
C HIS A 646 28.48 26.31 22.52
N ARG A 647 28.28 25.39 23.47
CA ARG A 647 28.15 25.71 24.92
C ARG A 647 29.44 26.26 25.53
N ARG A 648 30.62 25.81 25.07
CA ARG A 648 31.93 26.36 25.51
C ARG A 648 32.20 27.75 24.94
N ASN A 649 31.82 27.99 23.69
CA ASN A 649 32.05 29.27 23.00
C ASN A 649 30.99 30.35 23.29
N SER A 650 29.94 30.04 24.06
CA SER A 650 28.82 30.97 24.34
C SER A 650 29.00 31.81 25.61
N HIS A 651 30.14 31.73 26.28
CA HIS A 651 30.50 32.67 27.35
C HIS A 651 30.80 34.09 26.83
N GLU A 652 30.87 34.34 25.51
CA GLU A 652 31.42 35.59 24.98
C GLU A 652 30.56 36.47 24.07
N LYS A 653 29.29 36.17 23.74
CA LYS A 653 28.39 37.17 23.10
C LYS A 653 26.93 36.70 23.03
N ARG A 654 26.02 37.49 23.62
CA ARG A 654 24.55 37.31 23.53
C ARG A 654 23.93 38.38 22.64
N LYS A 655 23.37 37.96 21.50
CA LYS A 655 22.07 38.37 20.91
C LYS A 655 21.85 37.60 19.59
N ASN A 656 20.65 37.02 19.40
CA ASN A 656 20.11 36.25 18.26
C ASN A 656 20.32 34.71 18.10
N LYS A 657 20.80 33.96 19.11
CA LYS A 657 21.09 32.50 18.97
C LYS A 657 20.05 31.48 19.49
N ASN A 658 18.85 31.89 19.89
CA ASN A 658 17.93 30.97 20.60
C ASN A 658 17.29 29.87 19.73
N VAL A 659 17.24 30.03 18.40
CA VAL A 659 16.59 29.06 17.50
C VAL A 659 17.55 27.97 17.04
N ASP A 660 18.76 28.31 16.57
CA ASP A 660 19.83 27.36 16.19
C ASP A 660 20.18 26.39 17.32
N PHE A 661 20.28 26.89 18.56
CA PHE A 661 20.55 26.08 19.74
C PHE A 661 19.45 25.05 20.03
N SER A 662 18.19 25.39 19.75
CA SER A 662 17.03 24.49 19.93
C SER A 662 17.01 23.36 18.90
N PHE A 663 17.41 23.63 17.65
CA PHE A 663 17.46 22.62 16.59
C PHE A 663 18.71 21.72 16.65
N LEU A 664 19.87 22.26 17.02
CA LEU A 664 21.04 21.44 17.32
C LEU A 664 20.76 20.52 18.52
N ALA A 665 20.00 21.01 19.51
CA ALA A 665 19.51 20.17 20.61
C ALA A 665 18.56 19.07 20.12
N LEU A 666 17.68 19.36 19.14
CA LEU A 666 16.81 18.36 18.53
C LEU A 666 17.58 17.31 17.72
N ARG A 667 18.64 17.69 16.98
CA ARG A 667 19.49 16.74 16.23
C ARG A 667 20.43 15.91 17.11
N ALA A 668 20.82 16.47 18.24
CA ALA A 668 21.51 15.75 19.30
C ALA A 668 20.56 14.85 20.11
N THR A 669 19.27 14.76 19.76
CA THR A 669 18.36 13.86 20.49
C THR A 669 18.74 12.40 20.22
N PRO A 670 19.00 11.62 21.30
CA PRO A 670 19.23 10.19 21.19
C PRO A 670 18.02 9.48 20.57
N PRO A 671 18.19 8.44 19.73
CA PRO A 671 17.07 7.57 19.33
C PRO A 671 16.39 6.97 20.56
N SER A 672 15.09 6.66 20.44
CA SER A 672 14.32 6.11 21.55
C SER A 672 14.73 4.67 21.89
N GLU A 673 14.45 4.23 23.12
CA GLU A 673 14.74 2.84 23.54
C GLU A 673 14.04 1.81 22.64
N ALA A 674 12.82 2.11 22.16
CA ALA A 674 12.08 1.22 21.27
C ALA A 674 12.78 0.99 19.94
N GLU A 675 13.43 2.01 19.39
CA GLU A 675 14.20 1.91 18.14
C GLU A 675 15.48 1.09 18.32
N PHE A 676 16.16 1.23 19.47
CA PHE A 676 17.30 0.38 19.83
C PHE A 676 16.89 -1.08 19.98
N ILE A 677 15.77 -1.34 20.66
CA ILE A 677 15.24 -2.69 20.83
C ILE A 677 14.96 -3.30 19.46
N ASP A 678 14.24 -2.61 18.57
CA ASP A 678 13.94 -3.10 17.21
C ASP A 678 15.21 -3.50 16.42
N ILE A 679 16.24 -2.66 16.45
CA ILE A 679 17.50 -2.95 15.75
C ILE A 679 18.28 -4.10 16.39
N PHE A 680 18.27 -4.21 17.72
CA PHE A 680 18.82 -5.38 18.40
C PHE A 680 18.10 -6.66 18.02
N GLN A 681 16.77 -6.63 17.92
CA GLN A 681 15.99 -7.79 17.48
C GLN A 681 16.29 -8.18 16.03
N LYS A 682 16.45 -7.21 15.13
CA LYS A 682 16.88 -7.43 13.73
C LYS A 682 18.30 -7.96 13.61
N LEU A 683 19.21 -7.55 14.50
CA LEU A 683 20.57 -8.07 14.58
C LEU A 683 20.57 -9.54 15.02
N LYS A 684 19.77 -9.91 16.03
CA LYS A 684 19.57 -11.31 16.44
C LYS A 684 18.94 -12.16 15.33
N LEU A 685 17.97 -11.60 14.60
CA LEU A 685 17.36 -12.25 13.45
C LEU A 685 18.40 -12.54 12.35
N ALA A 686 19.24 -11.56 12.01
CA ALA A 686 20.31 -11.73 11.02
C ALA A 686 21.28 -12.84 11.42
N LEU A 687 21.72 -12.86 12.68
CA LEU A 687 22.63 -13.90 13.20
C LEU A 687 22.05 -15.31 13.08
N ASN A 688 20.77 -15.49 13.44
CA ASN A 688 20.09 -16.77 13.26
C ASN A 688 19.96 -17.19 11.79
N LEU A 689 19.72 -16.23 10.88
CA LEU A 689 19.61 -16.52 9.44
C LEU A 689 20.96 -16.91 8.85
N ILE A 690 22.04 -16.24 9.24
CA ILE A 690 23.40 -16.58 8.82
C ILE A 690 23.77 -17.99 9.27
N ALA A 691 23.46 -18.36 10.52
CA ALA A 691 23.69 -19.71 11.03
C ALA A 691 22.90 -20.76 10.23
N LYS A 692 21.61 -20.50 9.96
CA LYS A 692 20.75 -21.38 9.17
C LYS A 692 21.24 -21.56 7.73
N LEU A 693 21.84 -20.53 7.15
CA LEU A 693 22.34 -20.54 5.76
C LEU A 693 23.84 -20.88 5.66
N LYS A 694 24.53 -21.20 6.78
CA LYS A 694 26.01 -21.32 6.89
C LYS A 694 26.65 -22.16 5.78
N PHE A 695 26.03 -23.29 5.40
CA PHE A 695 26.57 -24.21 4.38
C PHE A 695 26.27 -23.82 2.91
N ARG A 696 25.45 -22.78 2.69
CA ARG A 696 25.02 -22.33 1.34
C ARG A 696 25.51 -20.94 0.96
N LEU A 697 25.98 -20.15 1.92
CA LEU A 697 26.60 -18.85 1.69
C LEU A 697 28.00 -19.04 1.08
N ARG A 698 28.11 -18.88 -0.25
CA ARG A 698 29.37 -19.09 -0.98
C ARG A 698 30.24 -17.83 -1.03
N ASP A 699 29.63 -16.65 -1.18
CA ASP A 699 30.34 -15.37 -1.26
C ASP A 699 29.43 -14.19 -0.83
N PRO A 700 29.70 -13.50 0.30
CA PRO A 700 30.69 -13.82 1.33
C PRO A 700 30.28 -15.02 2.20
N LYS A 701 31.26 -15.77 2.72
CA LYS A 701 31.03 -16.89 3.67
C LYS A 701 30.43 -16.40 4.99
N ALA A 702 29.72 -17.29 5.70
CA ALA A 702 29.04 -16.97 6.96
C ALA A 702 29.91 -16.26 8.01
N HIS A 703 31.17 -16.68 8.19
CA HIS A 703 32.08 -16.02 9.14
C HIS A 703 32.39 -14.56 8.77
N HIS A 704 32.53 -14.24 7.47
CA HIS A 704 32.73 -12.86 7.02
C HIS A 704 31.48 -11.99 7.27
N LEU A 705 30.28 -12.55 7.14
CA LEU A 705 29.03 -11.83 7.45
C LEU A 705 28.87 -11.57 8.96
N VAL A 706 29.30 -12.51 9.81
CA VAL A 706 29.35 -12.29 11.27
C VAL A 706 30.33 -11.17 11.60
N GLN A 707 31.52 -11.17 10.99
CA GLN A 707 32.51 -10.10 11.15
C GLN A 707 31.99 -8.74 10.64
N TYR A 708 31.20 -8.73 9.57
CA TYR A 708 30.54 -7.51 9.08
C TYR A 708 29.53 -6.94 10.09
N LEU A 709 28.75 -7.80 10.77
CA LEU A 709 27.79 -7.39 11.80
C LEU A 709 28.44 -6.96 13.12
N LEU A 710 29.71 -7.32 13.33
CA LEU A 710 30.42 -7.08 14.58
C LEU A 710 30.67 -5.59 14.82
N THR A 711 31.01 -4.84 13.77
CA THR A 711 31.23 -3.39 13.88
C THR A 711 29.95 -2.65 14.30
N PRO A 712 28.78 -2.85 13.65
CA PRO A 712 27.49 -2.37 14.14
C PRO A 712 27.16 -2.84 15.56
N PHE A 713 27.38 -4.12 15.88
CA PHE A 713 27.08 -4.67 17.20
C PHE A 713 27.87 -3.98 18.32
N ILE A 714 29.18 -3.81 18.15
CA ILE A 714 30.04 -3.15 19.14
C ILE A 714 29.61 -1.69 19.34
N LEU A 715 29.31 -0.97 18.27
CA LEU A 715 28.82 0.40 18.34
C LEU A 715 27.52 0.47 19.16
N LEU A 716 26.55 -0.39 18.84
CA LEU A 716 25.27 -0.44 19.53
C LEU A 716 25.41 -0.83 21.02
N ALA A 717 26.27 -1.81 21.33
CA ALA A 717 26.53 -2.24 22.69
C ALA A 717 27.19 -1.15 23.54
N LYS A 718 28.05 -0.31 22.93
CA LYS A 718 28.66 0.85 23.60
C LYS A 718 27.66 1.98 23.82
N VAL A 719 26.93 2.39 22.78
CA VAL A 719 25.96 3.51 22.86
C VAL A 719 24.79 3.15 23.78
N SER A 720 24.34 1.90 23.79
CA SER A 720 23.25 1.45 24.68
C SER A 720 23.58 1.48 26.16
N LYS A 721 24.88 1.57 26.51
CA LYS A 721 25.36 1.70 27.90
C LYS A 721 25.72 3.15 28.26
N ASP A 722 25.47 4.10 27.37
CA ASP A 722 25.66 5.54 27.64
C ASP A 722 24.62 6.04 28.65
N LYS A 723 24.93 7.14 29.36
CA LYS A 723 24.15 7.70 30.48
C LYS A 723 22.69 8.05 30.13
N TYR A 724 22.38 8.14 28.85
CA TYR A 724 21.05 8.50 28.33
C TYR A 724 20.07 7.32 28.30
N TYR A 725 20.54 6.09 28.48
CA TYR A 725 19.73 4.88 28.33
C TYR A 725 19.73 4.01 29.58
N SER A 726 18.68 3.21 29.75
CA SER A 726 18.65 2.23 30.82
C SER A 726 19.75 1.18 30.65
N THR A 727 20.46 0.84 31.74
CA THR A 727 21.55 -0.16 31.75
C THR A 727 21.10 -1.56 31.32
N THR A 728 19.79 -1.80 31.21
CA THR A 728 19.16 -3.06 30.83
C THR A 728 18.54 -3.05 29.43
N MET A 729 18.76 -2.01 28.61
CA MET A 729 18.13 -1.86 27.29
C MET A 729 18.38 -3.03 26.33
N SER A 730 19.63 -3.53 26.25
CA SER A 730 19.98 -4.70 25.45
C SER A 730 19.23 -5.95 25.88
N SER A 731 19.03 -6.13 27.18
CA SER A 731 18.34 -7.30 27.74
C SER A 731 16.85 -7.36 27.37
N ARG A 732 16.24 -6.21 27.04
CA ARG A 732 14.82 -6.09 26.65
C ARG A 732 14.53 -6.56 25.22
N ALA A 733 15.56 -6.72 24.37
CA ALA A 733 15.44 -7.30 23.03
C ALA A 733 15.34 -8.84 23.11
N VAL A 734 14.26 -9.36 23.71
CA VAL A 734 14.09 -10.80 23.98
C VAL A 734 13.83 -11.61 22.70
N ALA A 735 12.88 -11.19 21.88
CA ALA A 735 12.51 -11.89 20.64
C ALA A 735 13.22 -11.27 19.41
N PRO A 736 13.80 -12.03 18.47
CA PRO A 736 13.93 -13.48 18.50
C PRO A 736 15.07 -13.88 19.45
N LEU A 737 14.91 -14.99 20.16
CA LEU A 737 16.04 -15.63 20.84
C LEU A 737 16.97 -16.26 19.80
N LEU A 738 18.24 -16.42 20.17
CA LEU A 738 19.18 -17.08 19.28
C LEU A 738 18.98 -18.59 19.27
N THR A 739 19.27 -19.18 18.12
CA THR A 739 19.28 -20.63 17.91
C THR A 739 20.56 -21.23 18.48
N LYS A 740 20.54 -22.53 18.81
CA LYS A 740 21.74 -23.28 19.23
C LYS A 740 22.87 -23.10 18.20
N ASP A 741 22.55 -23.26 16.93
CA ASP A 741 23.48 -23.06 15.81
C ASP A 741 24.02 -21.63 15.74
N GLY A 742 23.18 -20.63 16.02
CA GLY A 742 23.57 -19.22 16.09
C GLY A 742 24.57 -18.94 17.21
N ILE A 743 24.33 -19.46 18.41
CA ILE A 743 25.24 -19.30 19.55
C ILE A 743 26.55 -20.03 19.33
N GLN A 744 26.51 -21.26 18.81
CA GLN A 744 27.71 -22.01 18.46
C GLN A 744 28.54 -21.27 17.41
N MET A 745 27.91 -20.78 16.34
CA MET A 745 28.59 -20.00 15.29
C MET A 745 29.25 -18.73 15.86
N LEU A 746 28.58 -18.01 16.76
CA LEU A 746 29.16 -16.83 17.42
C LEU A 746 30.35 -17.20 18.30
N THR A 747 30.25 -18.28 19.07
CA THR A 747 31.33 -18.76 19.93
C THR A 747 32.58 -19.15 19.12
N GLU A 748 32.38 -19.69 17.92
CA GLU A 748 33.47 -20.01 16.97
C GLU A 748 34.05 -18.78 16.26
N CYS A 749 33.27 -17.71 16.08
CA CYS A 749 33.63 -16.56 15.22
C CYS A 749 34.11 -15.33 15.98
N LEU A 750 33.80 -15.19 17.28
CA LEU A 750 34.16 -14.02 18.09
C LEU A 750 35.49 -14.23 18.81
N SER A 751 36.32 -13.17 18.87
CA SER A 751 37.49 -13.14 19.74
C SER A 751 37.09 -13.02 21.22
N LYS A 752 38.02 -13.30 22.14
CA LYS A 752 37.75 -13.26 23.59
C LYS A 752 37.11 -11.93 24.08
N PRO A 753 37.61 -10.74 23.69
CA PRO A 753 36.98 -9.47 24.09
C PRO A 753 35.58 -9.26 23.51
N GLU A 754 35.33 -9.75 22.28
CA GLU A 754 34.04 -9.62 21.61
C GLU A 754 33.00 -10.57 22.22
N PHE A 755 33.43 -11.77 22.59
CA PHE A 755 32.61 -12.72 23.32
C PHE A 755 32.25 -12.19 24.71
N GLU A 756 33.19 -11.60 25.45
CA GLU A 756 32.91 -10.98 26.75
C GLU A 756 31.89 -9.83 26.61
N LEU A 757 32.03 -8.97 25.60
CA LEU A 757 31.06 -7.91 25.31
C LEU A 757 29.68 -8.49 24.97
N TRP A 758 29.65 -9.54 24.15
CA TRP A 758 28.44 -10.25 23.78
C TRP A 758 27.72 -10.85 25.00
N SER A 759 28.44 -11.60 25.84
CA SER A 759 27.90 -12.20 27.06
C SER A 759 27.39 -11.15 28.04
N SER A 760 28.02 -9.96 28.07
CA SER A 760 27.57 -8.83 28.89
C SER A 760 26.21 -8.24 28.49
N MET A 761 25.65 -8.60 27.33
CA MET A 761 24.33 -8.14 26.88
C MET A 761 23.17 -8.79 27.64
N GLY A 762 23.46 -9.83 28.44
CA GLY A 762 22.52 -10.48 29.33
C GLY A 762 21.89 -11.74 28.75
N LEU A 763 20.99 -12.34 29.55
CA LEU A 763 20.43 -13.66 29.27
C LEU A 763 19.68 -13.73 27.93
N SER A 764 19.06 -12.63 27.48
CA SER A 764 18.30 -12.63 26.22
C SER A 764 19.16 -12.79 24.96
N TRP A 765 20.48 -12.60 25.08
CA TRP A 765 21.44 -12.76 24.00
C TRP A 765 22.21 -14.08 24.08
N THR A 766 22.23 -14.73 25.25
CA THR A 766 23.03 -15.93 25.52
C THR A 766 22.19 -17.18 25.75
N ALA A 767 20.90 -17.05 26.07
CA ALA A 767 19.99 -18.18 26.18
C ALA A 767 19.34 -18.50 24.83
N THR A 768 19.31 -19.78 24.52
CA THR A 768 18.46 -20.31 23.45
C THR A 768 17.00 -20.35 23.88
N LYS A 769 16.11 -20.64 22.93
CA LYS A 769 14.67 -20.82 23.21
C LYS A 769 14.40 -21.87 24.29
N ASP A 770 15.20 -22.94 24.36
CA ASP A 770 15.03 -24.03 25.32
C ASP A 770 15.53 -23.66 26.73
N GLU A 771 16.47 -22.71 26.82
CA GLU A 771 17.10 -22.28 28.08
C GLU A 771 16.41 -21.04 28.69
N TRP A 772 15.53 -20.39 27.93
CA TRP A 772 14.85 -19.18 28.39
C TRP A 772 13.70 -19.52 29.37
N PRO A 773 13.66 -18.90 30.56
CA PRO A 773 12.76 -19.32 31.65
C PRO A 773 11.28 -18.93 31.46
N GLY A 774 10.93 -18.23 30.36
CA GLY A 774 9.59 -17.67 30.15
C GLY A 774 9.06 -17.83 28.74
N TYR A 775 7.85 -17.34 28.50
CA TYR A 775 7.30 -17.29 27.14
C TYR A 775 7.95 -16.15 26.35
N VAL A 776 8.34 -16.44 25.10
CA VAL A 776 8.80 -15.43 24.14
C VAL A 776 7.79 -15.34 23.01
N ALA A 777 7.21 -14.15 22.82
CA ALA A 777 6.31 -13.89 21.71
C ALA A 777 7.05 -14.10 20.36
N PRO A 778 6.39 -14.67 19.34
CA PRO A 778 6.99 -14.75 18.00
C PRO A 778 7.43 -13.38 17.50
N PHE A 779 8.61 -13.31 16.89
CA PHE A 779 9.16 -12.07 16.37
C PHE A 779 8.75 -11.86 14.91
N TYR A 780 8.06 -10.76 14.64
CA TYR A 780 7.58 -10.37 13.32
C TYR A 780 8.35 -9.14 12.84
N PRO A 781 9.38 -9.30 11.99
CA PRO A 781 10.18 -8.16 11.57
C PRO A 781 9.39 -7.29 10.56
N ILE A 782 9.29 -6.00 10.87
CA ILE A 782 8.87 -4.96 9.92
C ILE A 782 10.10 -4.08 9.68
N PHE A 783 10.52 -3.99 8.43
CA PHE A 783 11.73 -3.26 8.06
C PHE A 783 11.41 -1.79 7.75
N TYR A 784 12.40 -0.90 7.77
CA TYR A 784 12.19 0.55 7.60
C TYR A 784 11.58 0.94 6.25
N ASN A 785 11.70 0.07 5.24
CA ASN A 785 11.06 0.23 3.94
C ASN A 785 9.57 -0.22 3.94
N GLY A 786 9.04 -0.67 5.07
CA GLY A 786 7.68 -1.19 5.22
C GLY A 786 7.50 -2.64 4.75
N TRP A 787 8.58 -3.30 4.31
CA TRP A 787 8.56 -4.71 3.93
C TRP A 787 8.50 -5.60 5.18
N ALA A 788 7.79 -6.73 5.07
CA ALA A 788 7.73 -7.77 6.09
C ALA A 788 7.57 -9.12 5.38
N PRO A 789 8.18 -10.22 5.88
CA PRO A 789 8.07 -11.53 5.25
C PRO A 789 6.67 -12.13 5.42
N ASP A 790 6.20 -12.86 4.41
CA ASP A 790 4.89 -13.53 4.39
C ASP A 790 4.74 -14.64 5.46
N PHE A 791 5.86 -15.08 6.06
CA PHE A 791 5.87 -16.07 7.14
C PHE A 791 6.16 -15.41 8.49
N PRO A 792 5.23 -15.50 9.46
CA PRO A 792 5.39 -14.83 10.74
C PRO A 792 6.55 -15.42 11.57
N ASN A 793 6.85 -16.71 11.48
CA ASN A 793 7.91 -17.33 12.30
C ASN A 793 8.98 -18.01 11.44
N ILE A 794 10.09 -17.29 11.23
CA ILE A 794 11.14 -17.61 10.26
C ILE A 794 11.96 -18.87 10.64
N PHE A 795 11.92 -19.29 11.91
CA PHE A 795 12.76 -20.38 12.45
C PHE A 795 12.02 -21.63 12.93
N THR A 796 10.69 -21.70 12.87
CA THR A 796 9.97 -22.93 13.25
C THR A 796 9.66 -23.76 12.01
N SER A 797 10.34 -24.90 11.85
CA SER A 797 10.12 -25.88 10.77
C SER A 797 9.04 -26.93 11.06
N THR A 798 8.15 -26.69 12.02
CA THR A 798 7.00 -27.57 12.30
C THR A 798 5.72 -26.75 12.46
N PRO A 799 4.61 -27.15 11.82
CA PRO A 799 3.28 -26.74 12.28
C PRO A 799 3.14 -27.24 13.72
N VAL A 800 2.79 -26.36 14.66
CA VAL A 800 2.59 -26.75 16.04
C VAL A 800 1.29 -27.56 16.14
N ALA A 801 1.42 -28.89 16.18
CA ALA A 801 0.37 -29.76 16.71
C ALA A 801 0.23 -29.53 18.22
N PRO A 802 -0.98 -29.57 18.81
CA PRO A 802 -1.13 -29.40 20.24
C PRO A 802 -0.62 -30.64 20.99
N ILE A 803 0.43 -30.46 21.80
CA ILE A 803 0.92 -31.50 22.71
C ILE A 803 -0.07 -31.66 23.87
N ARG A 804 -0.68 -32.85 23.93
CA ARG A 804 -1.39 -33.42 25.08
C ARG A 804 -0.46 -33.47 26.30
N ARG A 805 -0.86 -32.89 27.43
CA ARG A 805 -0.31 -33.27 28.74
C ARG A 805 -0.87 -34.64 29.11
N ARG A 806 -0.04 -35.70 29.06
CA ARG A 806 -0.25 -36.90 29.87
C ARG A 806 0.39 -36.62 31.24
N LYS A 807 -0.45 -36.55 32.28
CA LYS A 807 -0.10 -36.91 33.65
C LYS A 807 -0.07 -38.43 33.70
N GLU A 808 0.98 -39.00 34.27
CA GLU A 808 1.00 -40.28 34.98
C GLU A 808 2.44 -40.58 35.39
N ILE A 809 2.84 -40.15 36.59
CA ILE A 809 3.60 -40.93 37.59
C ILE A 809 3.35 -40.22 38.93
N ALA A 810 2.45 -40.77 39.76
CA ALA A 810 2.46 -40.70 41.22
C ALA A 810 1.27 -41.52 41.76
N ASP A 811 1.42 -42.86 41.72
CA ASP A 811 0.85 -43.73 42.76
C ASP A 811 2.02 -44.12 43.66
N SER A 812 2.31 -43.27 44.64
CA SER A 812 2.87 -43.61 45.96
C SER A 812 2.91 -42.33 46.80
N LEU A 813 2.10 -42.33 47.86
CA LEU A 813 1.79 -41.28 48.86
C LEU A 813 0.58 -40.39 48.55
#